data_AF-A0A7L0HLY7-F1
#
_entry.id   AF-A0A7L0HLY7-F1
#
_cell.length_a   1.000
_cell.length_b   1.000
_cell.length_c   1.000
_cell.angle_alpha   90.00
_cell.angle_beta   90.00
_cell.angle_gamma   90.00
#
_symmetry.space_group_name_H-M   'P 1'
#
loop_
_entity.id
_entity.type
_entity.pdbx_description
1 polymer ?
#
loop_
_entity_poly.entity_id
_entity_poly.type
_entity_poly.pdbx_seq_one_letter_code
_entity_poly.pdbx_strand_id
1 'polypeptide(L)'
;MAATSGESQLQRIIRDLQDAVTELSKEFKEGGEPITDDSVNLQKFSYKLEYLLQFDQKEKNTLLGNRKDYWDYFCDCLAKVKGANDGIRFVKSITELRTSLGKGRAFLRYSLVHQRLADTLQQCFMNTKVTSDWYYARSPFLNSKMSSEIVGQLYELTDVQFDLASRGYDLDAAWPAFARRTLSSLGSSAYLWKPPSRSSSMSSLVSNYLQAQEFPSSPDANSSLNVEHLEGFEEMRVELDQAELRQRELQDRIHQLEVENQELQAAVSLQKEQVQVEKEKSNNYSEENSRLTKMIAELQKQCEVSHSTQSTVHDLQKCLQSLELNAVEQQKEYSTKLEQLVTSKEDCASKLQVLNQELEASRALVAMKDLCIDELKAKLSSTEQKNLNLLAKVDAALEEKGQQATAHCDSALQIQALLEKLQEKEKEKADMEKLNDERASQLKAAREELQLKEEAQKELESRYNRLTADSKEEKKEMAELQTQVMGSLAQVGSLEKKLEEARKEKEKLEEEYGRKEGALMQEAQSQAEQLELQEGRLTKVSQTVDSLEEQNRKLLSEKEHLSQKVKQLEEQMEQQNAAVSEMDEESRKLKAENANLQHEIDDALVSVDEKEKKLRGENKQLDEDLQNARRQSQILEERLEALRSDYEELKQREETTKESYALLEGQLKSAKQHSLQMEKSLGTLKESKECLQSQLTEKEAELQGMESRCEQLRAEAERHRKKAETLEVEKLSVEKTCLHQTKLIESLTSEKESLEKHQLQHTASLEKEAKELASRLTRSEEQLEVNRGDVSRLQAEVLDLRVKLQQTTDEREQIRGELTITETVLSEQKALVQQLKEQSESLNRHHVQELVQCKEREELLKKEQETAVHQKAELENNLLNLKEELSKVKQYLEVARMENEENKDLLHRTNTDMAELGIQICALTSEKVDAEEQLAQATEMLKELEEQAAEQQEKLELDISNLRQENKSLQEKLEEVQICAAAVPSLQLQLETVKKQAQSFQETSQEELSAIKFQMSTEILNYQTKFKAVSEECEKVREQLEEQRRQQRAAEEEIVELQAANTSLSRKLEEAREQLSESESARLQKEEEVTSLRQLLER
;
A
#
# COMPACT_ATOMS: atom_id res chain seq x y z
N MET A 1 -4.48 44.35 16.72
CA MET A 1 -3.69 44.09 15.50
C MET A 1 -3.37 42.60 15.49
N ALA A 2 -4.21 41.77 14.86
CA ALA A 2 -4.06 40.30 14.87
C ALA A 2 -4.57 39.66 13.56
N ALA A 3 -4.37 40.36 12.44
CA ALA A 3 -4.30 39.74 11.12
C ALA A 3 -2.88 39.18 10.89
N THR A 4 -2.57 38.74 9.66
CA THR A 4 -1.20 38.56 9.11
C THR A 4 -0.37 37.29 9.40
N SER A 5 -0.97 36.13 9.72
CA SER A 5 -0.28 34.82 9.59
C SER A 5 -0.97 33.87 8.61
N GLY A 6 -2.21 33.46 8.88
CA GLY A 6 -2.97 32.63 7.92
C GLY A 6 -3.29 33.37 6.60
N GLU A 7 -3.48 34.69 6.66
CA GLU A 7 -3.80 35.53 5.50
C GLU A 7 -2.60 35.75 4.56
N SER A 8 -1.38 35.88 5.12
CA SER A 8 -0.14 35.96 4.35
C SER A 8 0.24 34.61 3.74
N GLN A 9 -0.04 33.50 4.43
CA GLN A 9 0.07 32.16 3.85
C GLN A 9 -0.93 31.94 2.71
N LEU A 10 -2.20 32.33 2.87
CA LEU A 10 -3.22 32.21 1.82
C LEU A 10 -2.84 33.00 0.56
N GLN A 11 -2.41 34.26 0.71
CA GLN A 11 -1.93 35.07 -0.42
C GLN A 11 -0.71 34.47 -1.11
N ARG A 12 0.18 33.81 -0.37
CA ARG A 12 1.29 33.05 -0.96
C ARG A 12 0.80 31.86 -1.78
N ILE A 13 -0.13 31.04 -1.26
CA ILE A 13 -0.64 29.88 -2.01
C ILE A 13 -1.41 30.30 -3.28
N ILE A 14 -2.13 31.42 -3.26
CA ILE A 14 -2.79 31.96 -4.46
C ILE A 14 -1.76 32.41 -5.51
N ARG A 15 -0.63 32.98 -5.09
CA ARG A 15 0.48 33.29 -6.00
C ARG A 15 1.17 32.04 -6.51
N ASP A 16 1.47 31.08 -5.64
CA ASP A 16 2.05 29.79 -6.02
C ASP A 16 1.13 29.03 -7.01
N LEU A 17 -0.20 29.21 -6.94
CA LEU A 17 -1.17 28.69 -7.92
C LEU A 17 -1.05 29.45 -9.25
N GLN A 18 -1.01 30.79 -9.22
CA GLN A 18 -0.82 31.61 -10.41
C GLN A 18 0.47 31.25 -11.15
N ASP A 19 1.58 31.14 -10.43
CA ASP A 19 2.88 30.77 -10.99
C ASP A 19 2.80 29.38 -11.65
N ALA A 20 2.11 28.41 -11.02
CA ALA A 20 1.90 27.08 -11.60
C ALA A 20 0.97 27.08 -12.84
N VAL A 21 -0.03 27.97 -12.89
CA VAL A 21 -0.88 28.17 -14.08
C VAL A 21 -0.05 28.76 -15.22
N THR A 22 0.74 29.79 -14.97
CA THR A 22 1.57 30.43 -16.00
C THR A 22 2.65 29.49 -16.52
N GLU A 23 3.31 28.70 -15.66
CA GLU A 23 4.26 27.68 -16.11
C GLU A 23 3.57 26.55 -16.89
N LEU A 24 2.36 26.10 -16.52
CA LEU A 24 1.58 25.15 -17.33
C LEU A 24 1.23 25.70 -18.72
N SER A 25 0.75 26.94 -18.79
CA SER A 25 0.42 27.61 -20.05
C SER A 25 1.66 27.90 -20.91
N LYS A 26 2.85 27.95 -20.31
CA LYS A 26 4.13 28.11 -20.99
C LYS A 26 4.66 26.76 -21.48
N GLU A 27 4.66 25.74 -20.63
CA GLU A 27 5.02 24.34 -20.95
C GLU A 27 4.25 23.84 -22.17
N PHE A 28 2.94 24.09 -22.23
CA PHE A 28 2.09 23.77 -23.39
C PHE A 28 2.50 24.54 -24.66
N LYS A 29 2.87 25.83 -24.54
CA LYS A 29 3.27 26.68 -25.68
C LYS A 29 4.68 26.38 -26.19
N GLU A 30 5.57 25.93 -25.32
CA GLU A 30 6.96 25.60 -25.64
C GLU A 30 7.08 24.15 -26.16
N GLY A 31 6.33 23.19 -25.58
CA GLY A 31 6.33 21.80 -26.03
C GLY A 31 5.41 21.49 -27.22
N GLY A 32 4.33 22.26 -27.41
CA GLY A 32 3.35 22.02 -28.50
C GLY A 32 2.43 20.81 -28.30
N GLU A 33 2.72 19.93 -27.34
CA GLU A 33 1.94 18.75 -26.98
C GLU A 33 1.01 18.98 -25.78
N PRO A 34 -0.12 18.25 -25.65
CA PRO A 34 -0.99 18.32 -24.47
C PRO A 34 -0.25 17.96 -23.17
N ILE A 35 -0.55 18.68 -22.08
CA ILE A 35 0.05 18.44 -20.76
C ILE A 35 -0.35 17.05 -20.22
N THR A 36 0.65 16.25 -19.85
CA THR A 36 0.52 14.87 -19.36
C THR A 36 0.77 14.73 -17.85
N ASP A 37 0.55 13.51 -17.34
CA ASP A 37 0.58 13.17 -15.89
C ASP A 37 1.97 13.14 -15.22
N ASP A 38 3.05 13.30 -15.99
CA ASP A 38 4.43 13.54 -15.57
C ASP A 38 4.79 15.03 -15.42
N SER A 39 3.93 15.95 -15.87
CA SER A 39 4.17 17.39 -15.69
C SER A 39 4.27 17.76 -14.21
N VAL A 40 5.47 18.16 -13.80
CA VAL A 40 5.75 18.66 -12.45
C VAL A 40 4.94 19.92 -12.15
N ASN A 41 4.63 20.73 -13.18
CA ASN A 41 3.80 21.93 -13.02
C ASN A 41 2.33 21.58 -12.87
N LEU A 42 1.81 20.56 -13.56
CA LEU A 42 0.49 19.99 -13.29
C LEU A 42 0.37 19.47 -11.86
N GLN A 43 1.40 18.79 -11.37
CA GLN A 43 1.41 18.27 -10.00
C GLN A 43 1.41 19.43 -8.98
N LYS A 44 2.29 20.43 -9.15
CA LYS A 44 2.29 21.66 -8.31
C LYS A 44 0.91 22.32 -8.31
N PHE A 45 0.35 22.58 -9.49
CA PHE A 45 -0.98 23.16 -9.67
C PHE A 45 -2.05 22.39 -8.88
N SER A 46 -2.08 21.07 -9.04
CA SER A 46 -3.05 20.18 -8.40
C SER A 46 -2.99 20.26 -6.87
N TYR A 47 -1.79 20.22 -6.27
CA TYR A 47 -1.62 20.39 -4.83
C TYR A 47 -2.00 21.79 -4.33
N LYS A 48 -1.68 22.86 -5.07
CA LYS A 48 -2.05 24.24 -4.67
C LYS A 48 -3.56 24.46 -4.73
N LEU A 49 -4.23 23.93 -5.76
CA LEU A 49 -5.68 24.02 -5.89
C LEU A 49 -6.40 23.17 -4.84
N GLU A 50 -5.93 21.95 -4.57
CA GLU A 50 -6.43 21.09 -3.48
C GLU A 50 -6.29 21.79 -2.11
N TYR A 51 -5.15 22.41 -1.83
CA TYR A 51 -4.95 23.17 -0.60
C TYR A 51 -5.99 24.29 -0.45
N LEU A 52 -6.25 25.08 -1.50
CA LEU A 52 -7.27 26.14 -1.46
C LEU A 52 -8.67 25.56 -1.24
N LEU A 53 -8.99 24.41 -1.86
CA LEU A 53 -10.27 23.69 -1.72
C LEU A 53 -10.46 23.07 -0.32
N GLN A 54 -9.39 22.88 0.45
CA GLN A 54 -9.44 22.45 1.85
C GLN A 54 -9.27 23.61 2.84
N PHE A 55 -8.79 24.79 2.39
CA PHE A 55 -8.52 25.93 3.25
C PHE A 55 -9.82 26.54 3.84
N ASP A 56 -9.87 26.60 5.17
CA ASP A 56 -11.03 27.05 5.94
C ASP A 56 -12.32 26.26 5.63
N GLN A 57 -12.20 25.02 5.11
CA GLN A 57 -13.32 24.11 4.88
C GLN A 57 -13.91 23.62 6.22
N LYS A 58 -15.24 23.48 6.28
CA LYS A 58 -15.96 22.93 7.42
C LYS A 58 -15.93 21.41 7.41
N GLU A 59 -15.43 20.81 8.47
CA GLU A 59 -15.45 19.36 8.66
C GLU A 59 -16.90 18.82 8.64
N LYS A 60 -17.13 17.78 7.83
CA LYS A 60 -18.42 17.13 7.64
C LYS A 60 -18.20 15.63 7.42
N ASN A 61 -19.12 14.82 7.93
CA ASN A 61 -19.09 13.36 7.77
C ASN A 61 -20.44 12.87 7.24
N THR A 62 -20.44 11.69 6.65
CA THR A 62 -21.66 10.93 6.35
C THR A 62 -22.25 10.33 7.64
N LEU A 63 -23.50 9.84 7.57
CA LEU A 63 -24.13 9.13 8.70
C LEU A 63 -23.35 7.89 9.16
N LEU A 64 -22.55 7.30 8.27
CA LEU A 64 -21.68 6.14 8.55
C LEU A 64 -20.26 6.54 8.97
N GLY A 65 -20.01 7.82 9.31
CA GLY A 65 -18.72 8.31 9.80
C GLY A 65 -17.72 8.71 8.72
N ASN A 66 -17.84 8.25 7.47
CA ASN A 66 -16.91 8.60 6.39
C ASN A 66 -16.80 10.13 6.22
N ARG A 67 -15.57 10.65 6.25
CA ARG A 67 -15.26 12.08 6.05
C ARG A 67 -15.62 12.52 4.63
N LYS A 68 -16.31 13.66 4.55
CA LYS A 68 -16.58 14.37 3.29
C LYS A 68 -15.49 15.39 3.02
N ASP A 69 -15.35 15.80 1.76
CA ASP A 69 -14.36 16.79 1.33
C ASP A 69 -14.90 17.61 0.13
N TYR A 70 -14.06 18.39 -0.55
CA TYR A 70 -14.44 19.31 -1.62
C TYR A 70 -15.17 18.67 -2.81
N TRP A 71 -15.06 17.36 -3.00
CA TRP A 71 -15.93 16.58 -3.90
C TRP A 71 -17.42 16.66 -3.56
N ASP A 72 -17.76 16.55 -2.27
CA ASP A 72 -19.14 16.67 -1.80
C ASP A 72 -19.66 18.10 -1.98
N TYR A 73 -18.79 19.10 -1.80
CA TYR A 73 -19.08 20.51 -2.14
C TYR A 73 -19.39 20.68 -3.64
N PHE A 74 -18.59 20.09 -4.54
CA PHE A 74 -18.88 20.09 -5.98
C PHE A 74 -20.19 19.36 -6.31
N CYS A 75 -20.48 18.25 -5.63
CA CYS A 75 -21.77 17.56 -5.77
C CYS A 75 -22.95 18.47 -5.36
N ASP A 76 -22.86 19.13 -4.20
CA ASP A 76 -23.92 20.03 -3.70
C ASP A 76 -24.13 21.26 -4.60
N CYS A 77 -23.05 21.78 -5.19
CA CYS A 77 -23.12 22.90 -6.15
C CYS A 77 -23.68 22.48 -7.51
N LEU A 78 -23.19 21.38 -8.09
CA LEU A 78 -23.30 21.10 -9.53
C LEU A 78 -24.27 19.98 -9.89
N ALA A 79 -24.61 19.06 -8.97
CA ALA A 79 -25.39 17.87 -9.34
C ALA A 79 -26.78 18.17 -9.92
N LYS A 80 -27.36 19.34 -9.59
CA LYS A 80 -28.65 19.83 -10.08
C LYS A 80 -28.54 20.77 -11.29
N VAL A 81 -27.33 21.16 -11.69
CA VAL A 81 -27.09 22.05 -12.82
C VAL A 81 -26.98 21.23 -14.11
N LYS A 82 -27.84 21.51 -15.08
CA LYS A 82 -27.80 20.86 -16.40
C LYS A 82 -26.57 21.35 -17.17
N GLY A 83 -25.78 20.43 -17.74
CA GLY A 83 -24.58 20.72 -18.52
C GLY A 83 -23.26 20.77 -17.73
N ALA A 84 -23.31 21.02 -16.41
CA ALA A 84 -22.14 20.99 -15.53
C ALA A 84 -22.00 19.67 -14.74
N ASN A 85 -22.97 18.77 -14.83
CA ASN A 85 -23.00 17.53 -14.07
C ASN A 85 -22.38 16.30 -14.78
N ASP A 86 -21.73 16.48 -15.94
CA ASP A 86 -21.10 15.39 -16.69
C ASP A 86 -19.91 14.79 -15.93
N GLY A 87 -18.99 15.63 -15.43
CA GLY A 87 -17.88 15.19 -14.59
C GLY A 87 -18.35 14.53 -13.29
N ILE A 88 -19.43 15.05 -12.69
CA ILE A 88 -20.05 14.45 -11.49
C ILE A 88 -20.58 13.05 -11.79
N ARG A 89 -21.15 12.83 -12.98
CA ARG A 89 -21.63 11.50 -13.42
C ARG A 89 -20.48 10.57 -13.77
N PHE A 90 -19.44 11.06 -14.46
CA PHE A 90 -18.26 10.28 -14.82
C PHE A 90 -17.52 9.78 -13.57
N VAL A 91 -17.17 10.67 -12.64
CA VAL A 91 -16.45 10.30 -11.42
C VAL A 91 -17.25 9.33 -10.54
N LYS A 92 -18.59 9.45 -10.50
CA LYS A 92 -19.46 8.47 -9.82
C LYS A 92 -19.51 7.09 -10.48
N SER A 93 -19.06 6.97 -11.74
CA SER A 93 -18.96 5.68 -12.44
C SER A 93 -17.59 4.99 -12.29
N ILE A 94 -16.58 5.69 -11.76
CA ILE A 94 -15.30 5.09 -11.38
C ILE A 94 -15.47 4.41 -10.02
N THR A 95 -15.67 3.09 -10.04
CA THR A 95 -15.87 2.24 -8.85
C THR A 95 -14.60 2.07 -8.02
N GLU A 96 -13.45 2.35 -8.61
CA GLU A 96 -12.13 2.24 -7.99
C GLU A 96 -11.90 3.29 -6.91
N LEU A 97 -12.53 4.47 -7.04
CA LEU A 97 -12.39 5.58 -6.09
C LEU A 97 -13.30 5.38 -4.88
N ARG A 98 -12.71 5.15 -3.72
CA ARG A 98 -13.39 4.84 -2.46
C ARG A 98 -13.69 6.12 -1.66
N THR A 99 -12.76 7.06 -1.57
CA THR A 99 -12.89 8.26 -0.71
C THR A 99 -13.57 9.43 -1.42
N SER A 100 -13.99 10.46 -0.66
CA SER A 100 -14.37 11.75 -1.24
C SER A 100 -13.18 12.54 -1.78
N LEU A 101 -11.98 12.35 -1.19
CA LEU A 101 -10.76 13.05 -1.64
C LEU A 101 -10.35 12.60 -3.05
N GLY A 102 -10.19 11.30 -3.28
CA GLY A 102 -9.83 10.76 -4.60
C GLY A 102 -10.87 11.06 -5.68
N LYS A 103 -12.16 11.09 -5.33
CA LYS A 103 -13.24 11.57 -6.22
C LYS A 103 -13.10 13.06 -6.54
N GLY A 104 -12.68 13.87 -5.58
CA GLY A 104 -12.36 15.28 -5.78
C GLY A 104 -11.23 15.47 -6.77
N ARG A 105 -10.12 14.75 -6.58
CA ARG A 105 -8.96 14.76 -7.49
C ARG A 105 -9.36 14.34 -8.90
N ALA A 106 -10.10 13.23 -9.04
CA ALA A 106 -10.61 12.77 -10.33
C ALA A 106 -11.52 13.79 -11.03
N PHE A 107 -12.32 14.55 -10.28
CA PHE A 107 -13.18 15.60 -10.83
C PHE A 107 -12.40 16.83 -11.31
N LEU A 108 -11.36 17.23 -10.59
CA LEU A 108 -10.46 18.30 -11.04
C LEU A 108 -9.74 17.90 -12.34
N ARG A 109 -9.20 16.67 -12.40
CA ARG A 109 -8.57 16.10 -13.61
C ARG A 109 -9.54 16.02 -14.81
N TYR A 110 -10.75 15.51 -14.59
CA TYR A 110 -11.82 15.52 -15.60
C TYR A 110 -12.05 16.93 -16.15
N SER A 111 -12.05 17.93 -15.27
CA SER A 111 -12.35 19.33 -15.61
C SER A 111 -11.21 20.02 -16.38
N LEU A 112 -9.96 19.63 -16.14
CA LEU A 112 -8.80 20.06 -16.95
C LEU A 112 -8.85 19.46 -18.36
N VAL A 113 -9.00 18.14 -18.48
CA VAL A 113 -9.08 17.45 -19.79
C VAL A 113 -10.23 17.96 -20.66
N HIS A 114 -11.32 18.43 -20.04
CA HIS A 114 -12.45 19.04 -20.76
C HIS A 114 -12.42 20.57 -20.80
N GLN A 115 -11.31 21.23 -20.42
CA GLN A 115 -11.12 22.68 -20.47
C GLN A 115 -12.22 23.50 -19.77
N ARG A 116 -12.84 22.92 -18.72
CA ARG A 116 -14.02 23.46 -18.02
C ARG A 116 -13.75 23.79 -16.54
N LEU A 117 -12.51 23.68 -16.07
CA LEU A 117 -12.19 23.88 -14.65
C LEU A 117 -12.54 25.28 -14.12
N ALA A 118 -12.24 26.33 -14.90
CA ALA A 118 -12.54 27.72 -14.54
C ALA A 118 -14.05 27.94 -14.35
N ASP A 119 -14.87 27.59 -15.36
CA ASP A 119 -16.33 27.73 -15.30
C ASP A 119 -16.96 26.87 -14.20
N THR A 120 -16.44 25.66 -14.00
CA THR A 120 -16.90 24.73 -12.96
C THR A 120 -16.68 25.31 -11.56
N LEU A 121 -15.50 25.88 -11.29
CA LEU A 121 -15.20 26.51 -10.01
C LEU A 121 -15.89 27.85 -9.84
N GLN A 122 -15.97 28.68 -10.88
CA GLN A 122 -16.76 29.92 -10.88
C GLN A 122 -18.21 29.64 -10.51
N GLN A 123 -18.85 28.64 -11.13
CA GLN A 123 -20.22 28.26 -10.85
C GLN A 123 -20.41 27.74 -9.41
N CYS A 124 -19.41 27.07 -8.84
CA CYS A 124 -19.43 26.70 -7.42
C CYS A 124 -19.36 27.95 -6.52
N PHE A 125 -18.41 28.87 -6.75
CA PHE A 125 -18.22 30.07 -5.91
C PHE A 125 -19.38 31.08 -6.02
N MET A 126 -20.05 31.14 -7.18
CA MET A 126 -21.29 31.92 -7.35
C MET A 126 -22.46 31.37 -6.53
N ASN A 127 -22.44 30.11 -6.12
CA ASN A 127 -23.46 29.53 -5.25
C ASN A 127 -23.16 29.83 -3.77
N THR A 128 -23.12 31.13 -3.43
CA THR A 128 -22.70 31.65 -2.12
C THR A 128 -23.37 30.96 -0.94
N LYS A 129 -24.64 30.52 -1.10
CA LYS A 129 -25.33 29.72 -0.08
C LYS A 129 -24.57 28.41 0.21
N VAL A 130 -24.39 27.57 -0.81
CA VAL A 130 -23.69 26.28 -0.66
C VAL A 130 -22.23 26.49 -0.27
N THR A 131 -21.54 27.46 -0.86
CA THR A 131 -20.16 27.81 -0.44
C THR A 131 -20.11 28.22 1.04
N SER A 132 -21.07 28.99 1.54
CA SER A 132 -21.12 29.36 2.96
C SER A 132 -21.49 28.20 3.89
N ASP A 133 -22.22 27.19 3.40
CA ASP A 133 -22.49 25.96 4.15
C ASP A 133 -21.23 25.06 4.26
N TRP A 134 -20.31 25.18 3.32
CA TRP A 134 -19.09 24.36 3.20
C TRP A 134 -17.81 25.02 3.72
N TYR A 135 -17.72 26.35 3.74
CA TYR A 135 -16.51 27.07 4.14
C TYR A 135 -16.76 28.08 5.27
N TYR A 136 -15.71 28.37 6.03
CA TYR A 136 -15.63 29.47 6.99
C TYR A 136 -15.14 30.76 6.32
N ALA A 137 -15.26 31.89 7.03
CA ALA A 137 -15.18 33.24 6.45
C ALA A 137 -13.78 33.66 5.94
N ARG A 138 -12.70 32.91 6.21
CA ARG A 138 -11.36 33.21 5.66
C ARG A 138 -11.11 32.50 4.33
N SER A 139 -11.99 31.57 3.92
CA SER A 139 -11.89 30.92 2.62
C SER A 139 -11.92 31.95 1.49
N PRO A 140 -10.99 31.87 0.51
CA PRO A 140 -10.95 32.81 -0.61
C PRO A 140 -12.23 32.75 -1.46
N PHE A 141 -12.98 31.64 -1.41
CA PHE A 141 -14.20 31.42 -2.20
C PHE A 141 -15.40 32.24 -1.72
N LEU A 142 -15.38 32.71 -0.46
CA LEU A 142 -16.39 33.64 0.07
C LEU A 142 -15.99 35.11 -0.11
N ASN A 143 -14.74 35.39 -0.48
CA ASN A 143 -14.27 36.73 -0.79
C ASN A 143 -14.33 36.96 -2.32
N SER A 144 -15.35 37.69 -2.77
CA SER A 144 -15.60 37.93 -4.20
C SER A 144 -14.40 38.47 -4.98
N LYS A 145 -13.45 39.18 -4.35
CA LYS A 145 -12.22 39.63 -5.00
C LYS A 145 -11.28 38.44 -5.23
N MET A 146 -10.96 37.69 -4.18
CA MET A 146 -10.02 36.57 -4.24
C MET A 146 -10.57 35.41 -5.07
N SER A 147 -11.87 35.14 -5.02
CA SER A 147 -12.51 34.14 -5.88
C SER A 147 -12.46 34.55 -7.35
N SER A 148 -12.65 35.84 -7.68
CA SER A 148 -12.52 36.34 -9.06
C SER A 148 -11.07 36.31 -9.57
N GLU A 149 -10.10 36.51 -8.69
CA GLU A 149 -8.66 36.44 -9.00
C GLU A 149 -8.24 35.00 -9.31
N ILE A 150 -8.60 34.04 -8.44
CA ILE A 150 -8.35 32.60 -8.67
C ILE A 150 -9.04 32.11 -9.94
N VAL A 151 -10.31 32.45 -10.16
CA VAL A 151 -11.04 32.06 -11.38
C VAL A 151 -10.44 32.71 -12.62
N GLY A 152 -10.01 33.98 -12.53
CA GLY A 152 -9.35 34.69 -13.62
C GLY A 152 -8.06 34.01 -14.07
N GLN A 153 -7.23 33.59 -13.11
CA GLN A 153 -6.03 32.79 -13.39
C GLN A 153 -6.41 31.46 -14.08
N LEU A 154 -7.40 30.73 -13.54
CA LEU A 154 -7.80 29.43 -14.08
C LEU A 154 -8.31 29.47 -15.53
N TYR A 155 -8.80 30.61 -16.04
CA TYR A 155 -9.17 30.75 -17.44
C TYR A 155 -7.98 30.68 -18.40
N GLU A 156 -6.74 30.95 -17.95
CA GLU A 156 -5.53 30.73 -18.76
C GLU A 156 -5.31 29.24 -19.11
N LEU A 157 -5.88 28.33 -18.30
CA LEU A 157 -5.85 26.88 -18.56
C LEU A 157 -6.99 26.40 -19.47
N THR A 158 -7.96 27.25 -19.84
CA THR A 158 -9.02 26.88 -20.79
C THR A 158 -8.45 26.68 -22.21
N ASP A 159 -7.41 27.43 -22.57
CA ASP A 159 -6.73 27.30 -23.87
C ASP A 159 -5.60 26.24 -23.87
N VAL A 160 -5.33 25.59 -22.72
CA VAL A 160 -4.32 24.53 -22.58
C VAL A 160 -4.97 23.17 -22.79
N GLN A 161 -4.33 22.28 -23.56
CA GLN A 161 -4.79 20.90 -23.71
C GLN A 161 -4.13 20.00 -22.66
N PHE A 162 -4.87 18.99 -22.16
CA PHE A 162 -4.38 18.03 -21.17
C PHE A 162 -4.75 16.61 -21.60
N ASP A 163 -3.76 15.71 -21.71
CA ASP A 163 -4.00 14.25 -21.86
C ASP A 163 -3.61 13.53 -20.57
N LEU A 164 -4.59 13.42 -19.66
CA LEU A 164 -4.41 12.80 -18.36
C LEU A 164 -5.08 11.42 -18.36
N ALA A 165 -4.49 10.41 -17.72
CA ALA A 165 -5.15 9.11 -17.64
C ALA A 165 -6.33 9.14 -16.66
N SER A 166 -7.48 8.59 -17.07
CA SER A 166 -8.69 8.51 -16.22
C SER A 166 -8.64 7.41 -15.16
N ARG A 167 -7.72 6.45 -15.31
CA ARG A 167 -7.53 5.25 -14.48
C ARG A 167 -6.04 4.86 -14.43
N GLY A 168 -5.67 4.02 -13.46
CA GLY A 168 -4.30 3.52 -13.29
C GLY A 168 -3.48 4.23 -12.19
N TYR A 169 -4.08 5.18 -11.47
CA TYR A 169 -3.51 5.80 -10.27
C TYR A 169 -4.47 5.65 -9.09
N ASP A 170 -3.92 5.40 -7.90
CA ASP A 170 -4.69 5.50 -6.66
C ASP A 170 -4.81 6.97 -6.23
N LEU A 171 -5.85 7.63 -6.75
CA LEU A 171 -6.16 9.01 -6.39
C LEU A 171 -6.67 9.15 -4.95
N ASP A 172 -7.11 8.08 -4.28
CA ASP A 172 -7.45 8.15 -2.85
C ASP A 172 -6.19 8.37 -2.01
N ALA A 173 -5.06 7.80 -2.42
CA ALA A 173 -3.76 8.03 -1.80
C ALA A 173 -3.12 9.36 -2.24
N ALA A 174 -2.78 9.53 -3.53
CA ALA A 174 -1.91 10.61 -3.99
C ALA A 174 -2.32 11.23 -5.34
N TRP A 175 -1.75 12.40 -5.66
CA TRP A 175 -1.77 12.93 -7.02
C TRP A 175 -0.76 12.16 -7.90
N PRO A 176 -1.03 11.98 -9.21
CA PRO A 176 -0.07 11.39 -10.15
C PRO A 176 1.26 12.15 -10.20
N ALA A 177 2.32 11.44 -10.59
CA ALA A 177 3.70 11.92 -10.61
C ALA A 177 4.51 11.43 -11.83
N PHE A 178 3.87 10.69 -12.73
CA PHE A 178 4.47 10.13 -13.95
C PHE A 178 3.35 9.80 -14.93
N ALA A 179 3.56 9.95 -16.24
CA ALA A 179 2.57 9.60 -17.24
C ALA A 179 2.46 8.08 -17.48
N ARG A 180 1.22 7.59 -17.54
CA ARG A 180 0.90 6.27 -18.10
C ARG A 180 0.37 6.49 -19.51
N ARG A 181 1.13 6.05 -20.53
CA ARG A 181 0.77 6.23 -21.95
C ARG A 181 -0.68 5.80 -22.22
N THR A 182 -1.50 6.79 -22.52
CA THR A 182 -2.79 6.68 -23.19
C THR A 182 -2.54 6.16 -24.61
N LEU A 183 -2.56 4.84 -24.79
CA LEU A 183 -2.39 4.17 -26.09
C LEU A 183 -3.63 4.39 -26.99
N SER A 184 -3.80 5.62 -27.46
CA SER A 184 -4.91 6.05 -28.33
C SER A 184 -4.94 5.33 -29.68
N SER A 185 -3.83 4.70 -30.10
CA SER A 185 -3.75 3.90 -31.33
C SER A 185 -4.22 2.43 -31.20
N LEU A 186 -4.45 1.91 -29.98
CA LEU A 186 -4.90 0.52 -29.75
C LEU A 186 -6.30 0.40 -29.10
N GLY A 187 -7.26 1.22 -29.55
CA GLY A 187 -8.70 0.92 -29.50
C GLY A 187 -9.39 0.73 -28.13
N SER A 188 -8.67 0.80 -27.00
CA SER A 188 -9.23 0.48 -25.69
C SER A 188 -10.02 1.65 -25.10
N SER A 189 -11.35 1.56 -25.17
CA SER A 189 -12.27 2.58 -24.64
C SER A 189 -12.20 2.79 -23.11
N ALA A 190 -11.41 1.99 -22.38
CA ALA A 190 -11.39 1.96 -20.92
C ALA A 190 -10.67 3.14 -20.24
N TYR A 191 -9.80 3.86 -20.98
CA TYR A 191 -8.97 4.95 -20.46
C TYR A 191 -9.45 6.36 -20.86
N LEU A 192 -10.41 6.46 -21.77
CA LEU A 192 -10.98 7.74 -22.23
C LEU A 192 -11.97 8.31 -21.20
N TRP A 193 -11.91 9.62 -20.95
CA TRP A 193 -12.81 10.36 -20.05
C TRP A 193 -14.26 10.54 -20.58
N LYS A 194 -14.82 9.49 -21.21
CA LYS A 194 -16.18 9.52 -21.79
C LYS A 194 -17.24 9.19 -20.73
N PRO A 195 -18.27 10.04 -20.51
CA PRO A 195 -19.36 9.72 -19.59
C PRO A 195 -20.20 8.52 -20.08
N PRO A 196 -20.84 7.74 -19.19
CA PRO A 196 -21.71 6.64 -19.59
C PRO A 196 -22.93 7.13 -20.41
N SER A 197 -22.86 6.96 -21.73
CA SER A 197 -23.94 7.34 -22.66
C SER A 197 -25.19 6.49 -22.47
N ARG A 198 -26.31 7.11 -22.10
CA ARG A 198 -27.64 6.48 -22.13
C ARG A 198 -28.29 6.60 -23.52
N SER A 199 -27.74 5.91 -24.52
CA SER A 199 -28.48 5.55 -25.75
C SER A 199 -27.67 4.58 -26.61
N SER A 200 -28.24 3.42 -26.91
CA SER A 200 -27.79 2.58 -28.03
C SER A 200 -28.53 3.01 -29.29
N SER A 201 -27.86 3.67 -30.24
CA SER A 201 -28.36 3.84 -31.61
C SER A 201 -27.22 4.16 -32.57
N MET A 202 -27.02 3.29 -33.56
CA MET A 202 -26.07 3.50 -34.66
C MET A 202 -26.71 4.41 -35.70
N SER A 203 -26.42 5.71 -35.69
CA SER A 203 -26.65 6.65 -36.81
C SER A 203 -26.11 8.06 -36.53
N SER A 204 -24.92 8.36 -37.04
CA SER A 204 -24.59 9.66 -37.70
C SER A 204 -23.14 9.66 -38.18
N LEU A 205 -22.91 9.26 -39.43
CA LEU A 205 -21.81 9.80 -40.21
C LEU A 205 -22.24 11.17 -40.77
N VAL A 206 -21.25 11.97 -41.21
CA VAL A 206 -21.34 13.21 -42.03
C VAL A 206 -21.47 14.55 -41.28
N SER A 207 -20.47 15.42 -41.56
CA SER A 207 -20.43 16.90 -41.47
C SER A 207 -20.42 17.57 -40.08
N ASN A 208 -19.78 18.72 -39.84
CA ASN A 208 -18.95 19.67 -40.63
C ASN A 208 -18.20 20.60 -39.62
N TYR A 209 -17.21 21.46 -39.91
CA TYR A 209 -16.25 21.73 -41.01
C TYR A 209 -15.36 22.95 -40.57
N LEU A 210 -14.44 23.45 -41.42
CA LEU A 210 -13.54 24.63 -41.24
C LEU A 210 -12.31 24.41 -40.32
N GLN A 211 -11.09 24.86 -40.67
CA GLN A 211 -10.65 25.59 -41.87
C GLN A 211 -9.18 25.31 -42.22
N ALA A 212 -8.93 24.81 -43.43
CA ALA A 212 -7.62 24.96 -44.08
C ALA A 212 -7.58 26.29 -44.83
N GLN A 213 -6.40 26.85 -45.03
CA GLN A 213 -6.19 27.99 -45.93
C GLN A 213 -4.88 27.79 -46.69
N GLU A 214 -4.95 27.91 -48.01
CA GLU A 214 -3.92 27.40 -48.93
C GLU A 214 -3.62 28.43 -50.04
N PHE A 215 -2.36 28.48 -50.48
CA PHE A 215 -1.86 29.08 -51.73
C PHE A 215 -1.90 30.62 -51.91
N PRO A 216 -1.04 31.23 -52.79
CA PRO A 216 -0.48 30.63 -54.02
C PRO A 216 0.97 30.93 -54.48
N SER A 217 1.36 30.14 -55.50
CA SER A 217 2.20 30.48 -56.69
C SER A 217 3.74 30.53 -56.64
N SER A 218 4.34 29.96 -57.70
CA SER A 218 5.77 29.88 -58.06
C SER A 218 6.31 31.17 -58.73
N PRO A 219 7.60 31.19 -59.17
CA PRO A 219 7.83 30.98 -60.61
C PRO A 219 9.15 30.25 -61.03
N ASP A 220 9.03 29.49 -62.12
CA ASP A 220 9.93 29.32 -63.28
C ASP A 220 11.49 29.34 -63.20
N ALA A 221 12.06 28.17 -63.50
CA ALA A 221 12.91 27.86 -64.68
C ALA A 221 14.38 28.32 -64.85
N ASN A 222 15.21 27.30 -65.15
CA ASN A 222 16.29 27.19 -66.15
C ASN A 222 17.80 27.41 -65.81
N SER A 223 18.58 26.40 -66.26
CA SER A 223 20.04 26.34 -66.49
C SER A 223 20.93 26.23 -65.24
N SER A 224 22.03 25.46 -65.21
CA SER A 224 22.85 24.95 -66.33
C SER A 224 23.39 23.51 -66.10
N LEU A 225 23.87 22.87 -67.18
CA LEU A 225 24.40 21.51 -67.22
C LEU A 225 25.86 21.37 -66.73
N ASN A 226 26.15 20.20 -66.13
CA ASN A 226 27.42 19.47 -66.04
C ASN A 226 28.67 20.17 -65.46
N VAL A 227 29.29 19.56 -64.43
CA VAL A 227 30.47 18.65 -64.51
C VAL A 227 30.70 18.08 -63.10
N GLU A 228 30.29 16.84 -62.83
CA GLU A 228 30.66 16.06 -61.61
C GLU A 228 30.11 14.63 -61.74
N HIS A 229 30.89 13.70 -62.32
CA HIS A 229 30.44 12.31 -62.57
C HIS A 229 31.56 11.26 -62.47
N LEU A 230 32.69 11.58 -61.81
CA LEU A 230 33.83 10.65 -61.69
C LEU A 230 34.19 10.28 -60.24
N GLU A 231 33.79 11.04 -59.23
CA GLU A 231 34.15 10.78 -57.83
C GLU A 231 33.20 9.75 -57.16
N GLY A 232 31.89 9.80 -57.45
CA GLY A 232 30.90 8.90 -56.83
C GLY A 232 31.03 7.40 -57.15
N PHE A 233 31.80 7.02 -58.18
CA PHE A 233 32.04 5.61 -58.52
C PHE A 233 33.09 4.92 -57.63
N GLU A 234 33.98 5.71 -57.02
CA GLU A 234 34.98 5.21 -56.08
C GLU A 234 34.42 5.23 -54.65
N GLU A 235 33.58 6.22 -54.34
CA GLU A 235 32.77 6.29 -53.12
C GLU A 235 31.79 5.11 -53.01
N MET A 236 30.99 4.81 -54.05
CA MET A 236 30.11 3.63 -54.07
C MET A 236 30.85 2.28 -53.90
N ARG A 237 32.13 2.16 -54.29
CA ARG A 237 32.91 0.94 -54.03
C ARG A 237 33.30 0.81 -52.57
N VAL A 238 33.74 1.91 -51.96
CA VAL A 238 34.09 1.93 -50.53
C VAL A 238 32.85 1.69 -49.67
N GLU A 239 31.70 2.25 -50.05
CA GLU A 239 30.42 1.96 -49.40
C GLU A 239 29.98 0.49 -49.56
N LEU A 240 30.18 -0.11 -50.74
CA LEU A 240 29.87 -1.53 -50.97
C LEU A 240 30.78 -2.45 -50.14
N ASP A 241 32.10 -2.23 -50.15
CA ASP A 241 33.06 -2.99 -49.34
C ASP A 241 32.74 -2.85 -47.84
N GLN A 242 32.35 -1.64 -47.39
CA GLN A 242 31.97 -1.39 -45.99
C GLN A 242 30.61 -2.00 -45.64
N ALA A 243 29.66 -2.08 -46.58
CA ALA A 243 28.39 -2.78 -46.42
C ALA A 243 28.58 -4.30 -46.36
N GLU A 244 29.47 -4.89 -47.17
CA GLU A 244 29.83 -6.31 -47.10
C GLU A 244 30.51 -6.68 -45.77
N LEU A 245 31.30 -5.76 -45.20
CA LEU A 245 31.96 -5.97 -43.91
C LEU A 245 30.93 -5.94 -42.76
N ARG A 246 30.05 -4.93 -42.75
CA ARG A 246 28.89 -4.89 -41.83
C ARG A 246 27.97 -6.10 -41.99
N GLN A 247 27.79 -6.61 -43.21
CA GLN A 247 26.98 -7.81 -43.45
C GLN A 247 27.60 -9.06 -42.82
N ARG A 248 28.93 -9.21 -42.82
CA ARG A 248 29.61 -10.31 -42.10
C ARG A 248 29.49 -10.14 -40.59
N GLU A 249 29.74 -8.94 -40.06
CA GLU A 249 29.60 -8.66 -38.62
C GLU A 249 28.17 -8.93 -38.12
N LEU A 250 27.15 -8.56 -38.89
CA LEU A 250 25.75 -8.89 -38.59
C LEU A 250 25.46 -10.40 -38.69
N GLN A 251 26.07 -11.12 -39.64
CA GLN A 251 25.92 -12.58 -39.73
C GLN A 251 26.56 -13.29 -38.52
N ASP A 252 27.77 -12.91 -38.13
CA ASP A 252 28.45 -13.45 -36.95
C ASP A 252 27.66 -13.13 -35.67
N ARG A 253 27.08 -11.91 -35.58
CA ARG A 253 26.24 -11.52 -34.43
C ARG A 253 24.91 -12.27 -34.39
N ILE A 254 24.27 -12.52 -35.54
CA ILE A 254 23.08 -13.37 -35.63
C ILE A 254 23.42 -14.78 -35.16
N HIS A 255 24.55 -15.36 -35.63
CA HIS A 255 24.92 -16.71 -35.25
C HIS A 255 25.25 -16.84 -33.75
N GLN A 256 25.85 -15.81 -33.14
CA GLN A 256 26.04 -15.76 -31.69
C GLN A 256 24.70 -15.69 -30.92
N LEU A 257 23.75 -14.88 -31.40
CA LEU A 257 22.41 -14.80 -30.81
C LEU A 257 21.59 -16.09 -31.00
N GLU A 258 21.79 -16.84 -32.09
CA GLU A 258 21.20 -18.17 -32.29
C GLU A 258 21.70 -19.17 -31.23
N VAL A 259 22.99 -19.14 -30.90
CA VAL A 259 23.57 -19.98 -29.84
C VAL A 259 23.05 -19.57 -28.45
N GLU A 260 23.05 -18.27 -28.13
CA GLU A 260 22.49 -17.75 -26.86
C GLU A 260 21.00 -18.12 -26.71
N ASN A 261 20.21 -18.07 -27.79
CA ASN A 261 18.80 -18.46 -27.78
C ASN A 261 18.61 -19.98 -27.55
N GLN A 262 19.47 -20.82 -28.12
CA GLN A 262 19.47 -22.27 -27.84
C GLN A 262 19.81 -22.56 -26.37
N GLU A 263 20.78 -21.86 -25.78
CA GLU A 263 21.12 -21.99 -24.35
C GLU A 263 19.96 -21.52 -23.45
N LEU A 264 19.31 -20.40 -23.80
CA LEU A 264 18.12 -19.90 -23.09
C LEU A 264 16.93 -20.87 -23.19
N GLN A 265 16.69 -21.49 -24.35
CA GLN A 265 15.65 -22.52 -24.51
C GLN A 265 15.94 -23.78 -23.67
N ALA A 266 17.20 -24.17 -23.54
CA ALA A 266 17.61 -25.25 -22.64
C ALA A 266 17.38 -24.89 -21.17
N ALA A 267 17.73 -23.66 -20.76
CA ALA A 267 17.50 -23.16 -19.40
C ALA A 267 16.00 -23.07 -19.05
N VAL A 268 15.17 -22.55 -19.96
CA VAL A 268 13.70 -22.50 -19.80
C VAL A 268 13.10 -23.90 -19.69
N SER A 269 13.62 -24.88 -20.43
CA SER A 269 13.17 -26.27 -20.35
C SER A 269 13.48 -26.89 -18.98
N LEU A 270 14.68 -26.62 -18.44
CA LEU A 270 15.09 -27.06 -17.10
C LEU A 270 14.26 -26.38 -15.99
N GLN A 271 14.00 -25.08 -16.12
CA GLN A 271 13.13 -24.31 -15.22
C GLN A 271 11.71 -24.91 -15.18
N LYS A 272 11.16 -25.28 -16.34
CA LYS A 272 9.83 -25.88 -16.47
C LYS A 272 9.73 -27.25 -15.79
N GLU A 273 10.80 -28.04 -15.85
CA GLU A 273 10.88 -29.33 -15.14
C GLU A 273 10.95 -29.12 -13.61
N GLN A 274 11.72 -28.14 -13.12
CA GLN A 274 11.73 -27.78 -11.70
C GLN A 274 10.37 -27.30 -11.20
N VAL A 275 9.66 -26.44 -11.94
CA VAL A 275 8.33 -25.96 -11.57
C VAL A 275 7.30 -27.11 -11.51
N GLN A 276 7.42 -28.11 -12.38
CA GLN A 276 6.58 -29.31 -12.32
C GLN A 276 6.86 -30.13 -11.06
N VAL A 277 8.13 -30.33 -10.69
CA VAL A 277 8.52 -31.02 -9.45
C VAL A 277 8.06 -30.27 -8.19
N GLU A 278 8.18 -28.94 -8.17
CA GLU A 278 7.66 -28.08 -7.09
C GLU A 278 6.13 -28.22 -6.95
N LYS A 279 5.41 -28.25 -8.07
CA LYS A 279 3.95 -28.45 -8.11
C LYS A 279 3.53 -29.82 -7.56
N GLU A 280 4.28 -30.88 -7.87
CA GLU A 280 4.04 -32.23 -7.34
C GLU A 280 4.33 -32.34 -5.84
N LYS A 281 5.36 -31.64 -5.33
CA LYS A 281 5.57 -31.49 -3.88
C LYS A 281 4.41 -30.73 -3.21
N SER A 282 3.98 -29.60 -3.78
CA SER A 282 2.88 -28.78 -3.27
C SER A 282 1.57 -29.57 -3.18
N ASN A 283 1.26 -30.40 -4.19
CA ASN A 283 0.13 -31.32 -4.15
C ASN A 283 0.24 -32.36 -3.02
N ASN A 284 1.42 -32.97 -2.81
CA ASN A 284 1.64 -33.88 -1.68
C ASN A 284 1.45 -33.18 -0.32
N TYR A 285 1.98 -31.96 -0.14
CA TYR A 285 1.77 -31.19 1.10
C TYR A 285 0.29 -30.83 1.31
N SER A 286 -0.45 -30.53 0.25
CA SER A 286 -1.90 -30.30 0.32
C SER A 286 -2.68 -31.55 0.77
N GLU A 287 -2.31 -32.73 0.26
CA GLU A 287 -2.94 -34.00 0.64
C GLU A 287 -2.59 -34.40 2.09
N GLU A 288 -1.35 -34.18 2.53
CA GLU A 288 -0.91 -34.40 3.92
C GLU A 288 -1.60 -33.42 4.89
N ASN A 289 -1.75 -32.15 4.52
CA ASN A 289 -2.53 -31.16 5.29
C ASN A 289 -4.02 -31.56 5.40
N SER A 290 -4.61 -32.12 4.34
CA SER A 290 -5.98 -32.66 4.36
C SER A 290 -6.12 -33.84 5.33
N ARG A 291 -5.09 -34.71 5.43
CA ARG A 291 -5.01 -35.77 6.44
C ARG A 291 -4.88 -35.22 7.85
N LEU A 292 -3.96 -34.29 8.09
CA LEU A 292 -3.75 -33.67 9.40
C LEU A 292 -5.01 -32.96 9.90
N THR A 293 -5.70 -32.23 9.03
CA THR A 293 -6.96 -31.55 9.35
C THR A 293 -8.04 -32.53 9.81
N LYS A 294 -8.16 -33.68 9.12
CA LYS A 294 -9.10 -34.74 9.53
C LYS A 294 -8.73 -35.35 10.89
N MET A 295 -7.45 -35.57 11.15
CA MET A 295 -6.99 -36.11 12.44
C MET A 295 -7.22 -35.12 13.59
N ILE A 296 -7.00 -33.82 13.37
CA ILE A 296 -7.31 -32.77 14.35
C ILE A 296 -8.82 -32.73 14.66
N ALA A 297 -9.68 -32.83 13.65
CA ALA A 297 -11.13 -32.89 13.86
C ALA A 297 -11.58 -34.14 14.65
N GLU A 298 -10.98 -35.31 14.39
CA GLU A 298 -11.25 -36.54 15.15
C GLU A 298 -10.79 -36.42 16.61
N LEU A 299 -9.62 -35.80 16.85
CA LEU A 299 -9.08 -35.54 18.19
C LEU A 299 -9.91 -34.51 18.96
N GLN A 300 -10.37 -33.43 18.33
CA GLN A 300 -11.28 -32.44 18.93
C GLN A 300 -12.59 -33.09 19.39
N LYS A 301 -13.17 -33.95 18.53
CA LYS A 301 -14.36 -34.74 18.87
C LYS A 301 -14.11 -35.71 20.03
N GLN A 302 -12.91 -36.28 20.15
CA GLN A 302 -12.49 -37.07 21.31
C GLN A 302 -12.40 -36.21 22.59
N CYS A 303 -11.87 -34.99 22.50
CA CYS A 303 -11.85 -34.04 23.61
C CYS A 303 -13.26 -33.62 24.06
N GLU A 304 -14.18 -33.36 23.13
CA GLU A 304 -15.60 -33.06 23.44
C GLU A 304 -16.29 -34.22 24.16
N VAL A 305 -16.11 -35.46 23.70
CA VAL A 305 -16.63 -36.66 24.36
C VAL A 305 -16.02 -36.79 25.77
N SER A 306 -14.72 -36.56 25.92
CA SER A 306 -14.04 -36.57 27.22
C SER A 306 -14.59 -35.50 28.17
N HIS A 307 -14.78 -34.26 27.71
CA HIS A 307 -15.41 -33.17 28.48
C HIS A 307 -16.85 -33.49 28.90
N SER A 308 -17.69 -34.05 28.01
CA SER A 308 -19.04 -34.48 28.38
C SER A 308 -19.03 -35.59 29.44
N THR A 309 -18.11 -36.54 29.32
CA THR A 309 -17.89 -37.60 30.32
C THR A 309 -17.48 -36.99 31.66
N GLN A 310 -16.56 -36.02 31.65
CA GLN A 310 -16.09 -35.33 32.85
C GLN A 310 -17.20 -34.49 33.51
N SER A 311 -18.09 -33.86 32.72
CA SER A 311 -19.29 -33.18 33.22
C SER A 311 -20.25 -34.16 33.90
N THR A 312 -20.55 -35.30 33.28
CA THR A 312 -21.44 -36.31 33.91
C THR A 312 -20.85 -36.91 35.18
N VAL A 313 -19.52 -37.08 35.25
CA VAL A 313 -18.83 -37.46 36.49
C VAL A 313 -18.95 -36.39 37.57
N HIS A 314 -18.84 -35.11 37.21
CA HIS A 314 -19.02 -34.00 38.14
C HIS A 314 -20.46 -33.92 38.69
N ASP A 315 -21.46 -34.09 37.82
CA ASP A 315 -22.88 -34.14 38.24
C ASP A 315 -23.18 -35.34 39.15
N LEU A 316 -22.60 -36.51 38.86
CA LEU A 316 -22.70 -37.69 39.73
C LEU A 316 -22.00 -37.47 41.09
N GLN A 317 -20.83 -36.82 41.13
CA GLN A 317 -20.16 -36.43 42.37
C GLN A 317 -21.00 -35.47 43.21
N LYS A 318 -21.64 -34.49 42.56
CA LYS A 318 -22.54 -33.53 43.21
C LYS A 318 -23.79 -34.21 43.77
N CYS A 319 -24.32 -35.20 43.05
CA CYS A 319 -25.42 -36.04 43.51
C CYS A 319 -25.00 -36.90 44.72
N LEU A 320 -23.81 -37.50 44.68
CA LEU A 320 -23.22 -38.25 45.81
C LEU A 320 -23.06 -37.37 47.06
N GLN A 321 -22.47 -36.17 46.93
CA GLN A 321 -22.37 -35.23 48.05
C GLN A 321 -23.74 -34.86 48.63
N SER A 322 -24.77 -34.69 47.80
CA SER A 322 -26.12 -34.41 48.29
C SER A 322 -26.77 -35.58 49.04
N LEU A 323 -26.41 -36.82 48.68
CA LEU A 323 -26.85 -38.04 49.39
C LEU A 323 -26.07 -38.24 50.69
N GLU A 324 -24.76 -37.97 50.70
CA GLU A 324 -23.94 -37.98 51.91
C GLU A 324 -24.42 -36.92 52.92
N LEU A 325 -24.75 -35.70 52.47
CA LEU A 325 -25.29 -34.67 53.34
C LEU A 325 -26.63 -35.08 53.97
N ASN A 326 -27.55 -35.64 53.16
CA ASN A 326 -28.82 -36.17 53.64
C ASN A 326 -28.63 -37.35 54.62
N ALA A 327 -27.66 -38.23 54.38
CA ALA A 327 -27.35 -39.34 55.27
C ALA A 327 -26.81 -38.85 56.62
N VAL A 328 -25.94 -37.83 56.61
CA VAL A 328 -25.43 -37.18 57.83
C VAL A 328 -26.54 -36.44 58.58
N GLU A 329 -27.44 -35.73 57.88
CA GLU A 329 -28.59 -35.07 58.50
C GLU A 329 -29.56 -36.08 59.13
N GLN A 330 -29.89 -37.18 58.42
CA GLN A 330 -30.69 -38.27 59.01
C GLN A 330 -29.99 -38.91 60.21
N GLN A 331 -28.69 -39.17 60.15
CA GLN A 331 -27.93 -39.73 61.27
C GLN A 331 -27.96 -38.80 62.50
N LYS A 332 -27.92 -37.48 62.28
CA LYS A 332 -28.05 -36.45 63.32
C LYS A 332 -29.48 -36.34 63.88
N GLU A 333 -30.49 -36.54 63.03
CA GLU A 333 -31.90 -36.63 63.46
C GLU A 333 -32.16 -37.90 64.28
N TYR A 334 -31.57 -39.04 63.90
CA TYR A 334 -31.61 -40.27 64.70
C TYR A 334 -30.83 -40.13 66.02
N SER A 335 -29.70 -39.43 66.06
CA SER A 335 -28.97 -39.21 67.31
C SER A 335 -29.74 -38.32 68.29
N THR A 336 -30.34 -37.22 67.81
CA THR A 336 -31.20 -36.35 68.64
C THR A 336 -32.47 -37.08 69.13
N LYS A 337 -33.07 -37.95 68.31
CA LYS A 337 -34.18 -38.83 68.75
C LYS A 337 -33.72 -39.86 69.80
N LEU A 338 -32.49 -40.37 69.71
CA LEU A 338 -31.88 -41.23 70.71
C LEU A 338 -31.61 -40.49 72.03
N GLU A 339 -31.08 -39.27 71.97
CA GLU A 339 -30.88 -38.42 73.15
C GLU A 339 -32.22 -38.09 73.83
N GLN A 340 -33.26 -37.73 73.07
CA GLN A 340 -34.60 -37.52 73.62
C GLN A 340 -35.19 -38.79 74.26
N LEU A 341 -34.92 -39.96 73.69
CA LEU A 341 -35.31 -41.25 74.29
C LEU A 341 -34.52 -41.54 75.58
N VAL A 342 -33.21 -41.27 75.61
CA VAL A 342 -32.36 -41.42 76.80
C VAL A 342 -32.82 -40.49 77.92
N THR A 343 -33.02 -39.20 77.64
CA THR A 343 -33.53 -38.25 78.64
C THR A 343 -34.93 -38.64 79.12
N SER A 344 -35.82 -39.10 78.23
CA SER A 344 -37.16 -39.58 78.65
C SER A 344 -37.09 -40.85 79.52
N LYS A 345 -36.08 -41.69 79.31
CA LYS A 345 -35.81 -42.90 80.11
C LYS A 345 -35.24 -42.54 81.48
N GLU A 346 -34.36 -41.54 81.57
CA GLU A 346 -33.85 -41.02 82.84
C GLU A 346 -34.95 -40.30 83.64
N ASP A 347 -35.83 -39.55 82.98
CA ASP A 347 -37.02 -38.95 83.57
C ASP A 347 -37.99 -40.02 84.13
N CYS A 348 -38.14 -41.13 83.39
CA CYS A 348 -38.95 -42.28 83.82
C CYS A 348 -38.28 -43.07 84.96
N ALA A 349 -36.95 -43.21 84.94
CA ALA A 349 -36.18 -43.83 86.02
C ALA A 349 -36.23 -42.99 87.31
N SER A 350 -36.17 -41.66 87.20
CA SER A 350 -36.34 -40.73 88.32
C SER A 350 -37.75 -40.81 88.92
N LYS A 351 -38.80 -40.90 88.08
CA LYS A 351 -40.18 -41.12 88.52
C LYS A 351 -40.36 -42.50 89.20
N LEU A 352 -39.71 -43.54 88.69
CA LEU A 352 -39.66 -44.87 89.31
C LEU A 352 -38.92 -44.84 90.66
N GLN A 353 -37.84 -44.06 90.78
CA GLN A 353 -37.08 -43.90 92.02
C GLN A 353 -37.92 -43.21 93.10
N VAL A 354 -38.66 -42.15 92.74
CA VAL A 354 -39.60 -41.47 93.66
C VAL A 354 -40.73 -42.41 94.08
N LEU A 355 -41.38 -43.10 93.12
CA LEU A 355 -42.42 -44.09 93.45
C LEU A 355 -41.90 -45.25 94.32
N ASN A 356 -40.64 -45.66 94.15
CA ASN A 356 -40.04 -46.70 94.98
C ASN A 356 -39.69 -46.17 96.38
N GLN A 357 -39.31 -44.90 96.52
CA GLN A 357 -39.16 -44.23 97.83
C GLN A 357 -40.50 -44.06 98.54
N GLU A 358 -41.58 -43.71 97.83
CA GLU A 358 -42.95 -43.66 98.37
C GLU A 358 -43.47 -45.05 98.77
N LEU A 359 -43.11 -46.10 98.02
CA LEU A 359 -43.42 -47.48 98.34
C LEU A 359 -42.66 -47.97 99.58
N GLU A 360 -41.37 -47.64 99.71
CA GLU A 360 -40.56 -47.93 100.89
C GLU A 360 -41.07 -47.17 102.13
N ALA A 361 -41.43 -45.89 101.98
CA ALA A 361 -42.09 -45.12 103.05
C ALA A 361 -43.43 -45.73 103.45
N SER A 362 -44.22 -46.21 102.48
CA SER A 362 -45.48 -46.93 102.74
C SER A 362 -45.25 -48.27 103.42
N ARG A 363 -44.19 -49.02 103.07
CA ARG A 363 -43.78 -50.26 103.75
C ARG A 363 -43.32 -50.00 105.18
N ALA A 364 -42.54 -48.94 105.42
CA ALA A 364 -42.15 -48.54 106.76
C ALA A 364 -43.37 -48.14 107.62
N LEU A 365 -44.36 -47.48 107.03
CA LEU A 365 -45.62 -47.10 107.68
C LEU A 365 -46.54 -48.32 107.93
N VAL A 366 -46.50 -49.34 107.08
CA VAL A 366 -47.13 -50.65 107.33
C VAL A 366 -46.39 -51.40 108.43
N ALA A 367 -45.06 -51.44 108.44
CA ALA A 367 -44.28 -52.06 109.51
C ALA A 367 -44.49 -51.38 110.87
N MET A 368 -44.64 -50.05 110.91
CA MET A 368 -45.08 -49.31 112.10
C MET A 368 -46.51 -49.69 112.54
N LYS A 369 -47.42 -49.94 111.60
CA LYS A 369 -48.78 -50.44 111.90
C LYS A 369 -48.75 -51.88 112.41
N ASP A 370 -47.90 -52.76 111.87
CA ASP A 370 -47.75 -54.13 112.34
C ASP A 370 -47.12 -54.17 113.75
N LEU A 371 -46.11 -53.33 114.02
CA LEU A 371 -45.59 -53.08 115.37
C LEU A 371 -46.68 -52.58 116.33
N CYS A 372 -47.53 -51.64 115.89
CA CYS A 372 -48.65 -51.14 116.69
C CYS A 372 -49.73 -52.24 116.92
N ILE A 373 -49.99 -53.08 115.92
CA ILE A 373 -50.90 -54.23 116.02
C ILE A 373 -50.35 -55.28 117.00
N ASP A 374 -49.06 -55.57 116.98
CA ASP A 374 -48.43 -56.50 117.91
C ASP A 374 -48.34 -55.92 119.34
N GLU A 375 -48.11 -54.62 119.49
CA GLU A 375 -48.21 -53.93 120.79
C GLU A 375 -49.65 -53.93 121.33
N LEU A 376 -50.65 -53.79 120.45
CA LEU A 376 -52.08 -53.91 120.79
C LEU A 376 -52.48 -55.36 121.11
N LYS A 377 -51.94 -56.39 120.41
CA LYS A 377 -52.11 -57.81 120.78
C LYS A 377 -51.45 -58.15 122.13
N ALA A 378 -50.28 -57.57 122.42
CA ALA A 378 -49.62 -57.72 123.70
C ALA A 378 -50.42 -57.06 124.85
N LYS A 379 -51.02 -55.89 124.59
CA LYS A 379 -51.94 -55.23 125.53
C LYS A 379 -53.26 -56.00 125.68
N LEU A 380 -53.81 -56.57 124.61
CA LEU A 380 -55.02 -57.40 124.65
C LEU A 380 -54.79 -58.67 125.49
N SER A 381 -53.74 -59.44 125.21
CA SER A 381 -53.43 -60.66 125.97
C SER A 381 -53.06 -60.37 127.44
N SER A 382 -52.39 -59.25 127.73
CA SER A 382 -52.17 -58.80 129.12
C SER A 382 -53.47 -58.46 129.86
N THR A 383 -54.49 -57.98 129.13
CA THR A 383 -55.80 -57.59 129.69
C THR A 383 -56.73 -58.79 129.83
N GLU A 384 -56.72 -59.72 128.89
CA GLU A 384 -57.42 -61.01 128.96
C GLU A 384 -56.87 -61.89 130.10
N GLN A 385 -55.55 -61.96 130.28
CA GLN A 385 -54.91 -62.67 131.40
C GLN A 385 -55.21 -62.03 132.78
N LYS A 386 -55.45 -60.71 132.82
CA LYS A 386 -55.91 -60.01 134.04
C LYS A 386 -57.40 -60.24 134.31
N ASN A 387 -58.25 -60.25 133.29
CA ASN A 387 -59.68 -60.56 133.44
C ASN A 387 -59.92 -62.01 133.89
N LEU A 388 -59.13 -62.97 133.40
CA LEU A 388 -59.16 -64.36 133.88
C LEU A 388 -58.72 -64.51 135.36
N ASN A 389 -57.78 -63.68 135.83
CA ASN A 389 -57.34 -63.70 137.23
C ASN A 389 -58.23 -62.88 138.19
N LEU A 390 -58.99 -61.91 137.67
CA LEU A 390 -59.98 -61.15 138.46
C LEU A 390 -61.28 -61.95 138.65
N LEU A 391 -61.69 -62.74 137.65
CA LEU A 391 -62.88 -63.61 137.77
C LEU A 391 -62.69 -64.70 138.84
N ALA A 392 -61.47 -65.19 139.06
CA ALA A 392 -61.14 -66.20 140.07
C ALA A 392 -60.91 -65.66 141.50
N LYS A 393 -61.03 -64.34 141.73
CA LYS A 393 -60.81 -63.69 143.04
C LYS A 393 -62.00 -62.87 143.56
N VAL A 394 -63.07 -62.75 142.79
CA VAL A 394 -64.30 -62.04 143.19
C VAL A 394 -65.30 -62.96 143.90
N ASP A 395 -65.28 -64.27 143.64
CA ASP A 395 -66.15 -65.27 144.29
C ASP A 395 -65.74 -65.64 145.74
N ALA A 396 -64.71 -64.99 146.31
CA ALA A 396 -64.19 -65.27 147.65
C ALA A 396 -64.06 -64.01 148.54
N ALA A 397 -64.87 -62.98 148.27
CA ALA A 397 -64.89 -61.73 149.05
C ALA A 397 -66.31 -61.19 149.31
N LEU A 398 -67.27 -62.09 149.57
CA LEU A 398 -68.61 -61.76 150.06
C LEU A 398 -69.03 -62.65 151.24
N GLU A 399 -68.30 -62.58 152.35
CA GLU A 399 -68.93 -62.50 153.68
C GLU A 399 -67.91 -62.08 154.78
N GLU A 400 -68.29 -61.02 155.51
CA GLU A 400 -68.02 -60.80 156.95
C GLU A 400 -66.56 -60.65 157.48
N LYS A 401 -66.17 -59.65 158.30
CA LYS A 401 -66.63 -58.28 158.66
C LYS A 401 -65.48 -57.59 159.43
N GLY A 402 -65.51 -56.25 159.49
CA GLY A 402 -65.19 -55.49 160.72
C GLY A 402 -63.71 -55.29 161.14
N GLN A 403 -63.29 -54.01 161.12
CA GLN A 403 -62.52 -53.32 162.19
C GLN A 403 -61.26 -54.03 162.76
N GLN A 404 -60.02 -53.55 162.56
CA GLN A 404 -59.31 -52.42 163.24
C GLN A 404 -57.80 -52.66 162.95
N ALA A 405 -56.80 -51.79 163.14
CA ALA A 405 -56.66 -50.35 163.43
C ALA A 405 -55.17 -49.95 163.19
N THR A 406 -54.86 -48.64 163.09
CA THR A 406 -53.62 -47.94 163.55
C THR A 406 -52.20 -48.51 163.27
N ALA A 407 -51.15 -47.73 162.95
CA ALA A 407 -50.97 -46.29 162.66
C ALA A 407 -49.51 -46.01 162.20
N HIS A 408 -49.23 -44.81 161.68
CA HIS A 408 -47.92 -44.14 161.50
C HIS A 408 -46.88 -44.78 160.53
N CYS A 409 -45.96 -44.03 159.89
CA CYS A 409 -45.98 -42.66 159.38
C CYS A 409 -44.85 -42.48 158.33
N ASP A 410 -45.20 -41.89 157.19
CA ASP A 410 -44.54 -40.78 156.50
C ASP A 410 -43.00 -40.71 156.40
N SER A 411 -42.48 -41.06 155.22
CA SER A 411 -41.07 -40.83 154.83
C SER A 411 -40.84 -40.57 153.32
N ALA A 412 -41.90 -40.43 152.50
CA ALA A 412 -41.78 -40.62 151.03
C ALA A 412 -42.01 -39.39 150.13
N LEU A 413 -42.63 -38.29 150.61
CA LEU A 413 -43.17 -37.26 149.71
C LEU A 413 -42.20 -36.12 149.31
N GLN A 414 -41.02 -36.03 149.90
CA GLN A 414 -40.10 -34.89 149.66
C GLN A 414 -38.91 -35.21 148.73
N ILE A 415 -38.68 -36.50 148.43
CA ILE A 415 -37.67 -36.94 147.44
C ILE A 415 -38.27 -36.95 146.01
N GLN A 416 -39.55 -37.27 145.87
CA GLN A 416 -40.19 -37.40 144.55
C GLN A 416 -40.35 -36.05 143.82
N ALA A 417 -40.68 -34.98 144.55
CA ALA A 417 -40.83 -33.63 143.99
C ALA A 417 -39.51 -32.97 143.51
N LEU A 418 -38.36 -33.48 143.96
CA LEU A 418 -37.04 -33.04 143.48
C LEU A 418 -36.57 -33.84 142.25
N LEU A 419 -36.94 -35.12 142.16
CA LEU A 419 -36.65 -35.96 141.00
C LEU A 419 -37.41 -35.50 139.74
N GLU A 420 -38.68 -35.12 139.85
CA GLU A 420 -39.47 -34.65 138.70
C GLU A 420 -38.87 -33.37 138.07
N LYS A 421 -38.45 -32.39 138.89
CA LYS A 421 -37.79 -31.16 138.39
C LYS A 421 -36.41 -31.41 137.78
N LEU A 422 -35.71 -32.46 138.22
CA LEU A 422 -34.40 -32.82 137.67
C LEU A 422 -34.56 -33.54 136.32
N GLN A 423 -35.56 -34.44 136.19
CA GLN A 423 -35.94 -35.05 134.93
C GLN A 423 -36.45 -34.04 133.88
N GLU A 424 -37.21 -33.02 134.31
CA GLU A 424 -37.68 -31.96 133.41
C GLU A 424 -36.51 -31.11 132.87
N LYS A 425 -35.52 -30.79 133.71
CA LYS A 425 -34.29 -30.09 133.28
C LYS A 425 -33.35 -30.97 132.45
N GLU A 426 -33.26 -32.27 132.70
CA GLU A 426 -32.53 -33.21 131.84
C GLU A 426 -33.19 -33.34 130.47
N LYS A 427 -34.52 -33.29 130.39
CA LYS A 427 -35.26 -33.31 129.12
C LYS A 427 -35.08 -32.01 128.33
N GLU A 428 -35.21 -30.85 128.98
CA GLU A 428 -34.90 -29.56 128.34
C GLU A 428 -33.45 -29.49 127.84
N LYS A 429 -32.50 -30.06 128.60
CA LYS A 429 -31.10 -30.18 128.15
C LYS A 429 -31.00 -31.05 126.89
N ALA A 430 -31.60 -32.25 126.89
CA ALA A 430 -31.55 -33.16 125.74
C ALA A 430 -32.20 -32.58 124.47
N ASP A 431 -33.27 -31.79 124.60
CA ASP A 431 -33.91 -31.12 123.47
C ASP A 431 -33.09 -29.91 122.97
N MET A 432 -32.37 -29.20 123.86
CA MET A 432 -31.35 -28.19 123.48
C MET A 432 -30.14 -28.83 122.77
N GLU A 433 -29.68 -30.00 123.23
CA GLU A 433 -28.54 -30.73 122.66
C GLU A 433 -28.86 -31.19 121.22
N LYS A 434 -30.06 -31.76 121.00
CA LYS A 434 -30.57 -32.08 119.65
C LYS A 434 -30.66 -30.85 118.74
N LEU A 435 -31.22 -29.74 119.22
CA LEU A 435 -31.40 -28.53 118.39
C LEU A 435 -30.06 -27.87 118.05
N ASN A 436 -29.03 -28.09 118.88
CA ASN A 436 -27.65 -27.71 118.59
C ASN A 436 -27.00 -28.63 117.54
N ASP A 437 -27.21 -29.95 117.62
CA ASP A 437 -26.74 -30.92 116.62
C ASP A 437 -27.40 -30.69 115.24
N GLU A 438 -28.68 -30.31 115.23
CA GLU A 438 -29.45 -29.98 114.04
C GLU A 438 -28.94 -28.68 113.39
N ARG A 439 -28.62 -27.66 114.20
CA ARG A 439 -27.94 -26.44 113.74
C ARG A 439 -26.51 -26.68 113.26
N ALA A 440 -25.76 -27.56 113.93
CA ALA A 440 -24.42 -27.95 113.49
C ALA A 440 -24.46 -28.68 112.14
N SER A 441 -25.47 -29.52 111.92
CA SER A 441 -25.71 -30.21 110.65
C SER A 441 -26.09 -29.22 109.53
N GLN A 442 -26.96 -28.24 109.81
CA GLN A 442 -27.30 -27.17 108.86
C GLN A 442 -26.09 -26.28 108.52
N LEU A 443 -25.26 -25.92 109.51
CA LEU A 443 -24.01 -25.18 109.28
C LEU A 443 -22.98 -25.98 108.46
N LYS A 444 -22.97 -27.31 108.58
CA LYS A 444 -22.12 -28.17 107.76
C LYS A 444 -22.60 -28.19 106.30
N ALA A 445 -23.89 -28.40 106.07
CA ALA A 445 -24.48 -28.36 104.73
C ALA A 445 -24.26 -27.00 104.04
N ALA A 446 -24.44 -25.88 104.76
CA ALA A 446 -24.20 -24.55 104.24
C ALA A 446 -22.71 -24.28 103.89
N ARG A 447 -21.76 -24.89 104.62
CA ARG A 447 -20.33 -24.83 104.28
C ARG A 447 -19.99 -25.67 103.04
N GLU A 448 -20.56 -26.87 102.93
CA GLU A 448 -20.37 -27.73 101.76
C GLU A 448 -20.95 -27.07 100.49
N GLU A 449 -22.11 -26.42 100.59
CA GLU A 449 -22.72 -25.64 99.49
C GLU A 449 -21.89 -24.38 99.12
N LEU A 450 -21.32 -23.68 100.11
CA LEU A 450 -20.43 -22.54 99.87
C LEU A 450 -19.15 -22.98 99.15
N GLN A 451 -18.55 -24.09 99.56
CA GLN A 451 -17.33 -24.62 98.96
C GLN A 451 -17.55 -25.04 97.49
N LEU A 452 -18.68 -25.70 97.20
CA LEU A 452 -19.07 -26.02 95.81
C LEU A 452 -19.28 -24.76 94.95
N LYS A 453 -19.80 -23.67 95.54
CA LYS A 453 -19.96 -22.37 94.85
C LYS A 453 -18.62 -21.68 94.60
N GLU A 454 -17.68 -21.73 95.54
CA GLU A 454 -16.31 -21.22 95.35
C GLU A 454 -15.54 -22.01 94.27
N GLU A 455 -15.70 -23.33 94.22
CA GLU A 455 -15.09 -24.19 93.19
C GLU A 455 -15.70 -23.90 91.81
N ALA A 456 -17.03 -23.79 91.70
CA ALA A 456 -17.71 -23.37 90.47
C ALA A 456 -17.30 -21.96 90.01
N GLN A 457 -17.12 -21.01 90.94
CA GLN A 457 -16.67 -19.65 90.64
C GLN A 457 -15.22 -19.65 90.09
N LYS A 458 -14.31 -20.41 90.70
CA LYS A 458 -12.93 -20.58 90.20
C LYS A 458 -12.91 -21.25 88.82
N GLU A 459 -13.78 -22.21 88.55
CA GLU A 459 -13.87 -22.81 87.21
C GLU A 459 -14.35 -21.79 86.16
N LEU A 460 -15.40 -21.03 86.47
CA LEU A 460 -15.92 -19.95 85.62
C LEU A 460 -14.86 -18.88 85.33
N GLU A 461 -14.11 -18.46 86.34
CA GLU A 461 -12.99 -17.52 86.19
C GLU A 461 -11.86 -18.10 85.33
N SER A 462 -11.56 -19.40 85.44
CA SER A 462 -10.60 -20.09 84.56
C SER A 462 -11.07 -20.24 83.10
N ARG A 463 -12.39 -20.29 82.88
CA ARG A 463 -13.00 -20.36 81.54
C ARG A 463 -13.02 -18.97 80.91
N TYR A 464 -13.35 -17.93 81.69
CA TYR A 464 -13.29 -16.52 81.27
C TYR A 464 -11.87 -16.09 80.87
N ASN A 465 -10.87 -16.46 81.67
CA ASN A 465 -9.46 -16.17 81.39
C ASN A 465 -8.92 -16.94 80.16
N ARG A 466 -9.49 -18.10 79.81
CA ARG A 466 -9.20 -18.80 78.54
C ARG A 466 -9.81 -18.10 77.34
N LEU A 467 -11.12 -17.84 77.37
CA LEU A 467 -11.84 -17.13 76.30
C LEU A 467 -11.26 -15.74 76.00
N THR A 468 -10.73 -15.04 77.01
CA THR A 468 -10.05 -13.74 76.82
C THR A 468 -8.59 -13.83 76.37
N ALA A 469 -7.98 -15.02 76.43
CA ALA A 469 -6.70 -15.31 75.75
C ALA A 469 -6.96 -15.72 74.29
N ASP A 470 -7.89 -16.65 74.05
CA ASP A 470 -8.26 -17.13 72.71
C ASP A 470 -8.72 -15.96 71.81
N SER A 471 -9.57 -15.06 72.34
CA SER A 471 -10.01 -13.83 71.63
C SER A 471 -8.88 -12.81 71.36
N LYS A 472 -7.73 -12.89 72.03
CA LYS A 472 -6.56 -12.06 71.72
C LYS A 472 -5.70 -12.68 70.62
N GLU A 473 -5.59 -14.00 70.58
CA GLU A 473 -4.89 -14.73 69.53
C GLU A 473 -5.64 -14.60 68.20
N GLU A 474 -6.97 -14.81 68.20
CA GLU A 474 -7.83 -14.59 67.01
C GLU A 474 -7.74 -13.16 66.46
N LYS A 475 -7.65 -12.14 67.34
CA LYS A 475 -7.46 -10.74 66.91
C LYS A 475 -6.08 -10.47 66.31
N LYS A 476 -5.08 -11.26 66.69
CA LYS A 476 -3.73 -11.22 66.14
C LYS A 476 -3.69 -11.85 64.76
N GLU A 477 -4.24 -13.06 64.61
CA GLU A 477 -4.40 -13.73 63.31
C GLU A 477 -5.23 -12.89 62.33
N MET A 478 -6.33 -12.26 62.79
CA MET A 478 -7.15 -11.42 61.94
C MET A 478 -6.41 -10.14 61.48
N ALA A 479 -5.53 -9.57 62.31
CA ALA A 479 -4.68 -8.44 61.93
C ALA A 479 -3.54 -8.84 60.96
N GLU A 480 -2.96 -10.03 61.13
CA GLU A 480 -1.96 -10.58 60.21
C GLU A 480 -2.59 -10.93 58.86
N LEU A 481 -3.77 -11.58 58.84
CA LEU A 481 -4.55 -11.83 57.63
C LEU A 481 -5.00 -10.52 56.94
N GLN A 482 -5.39 -9.49 57.70
CA GLN A 482 -5.74 -8.18 57.13
C GLN A 482 -4.53 -7.50 56.48
N THR A 483 -3.33 -7.66 57.06
CA THR A 483 -2.07 -7.17 56.48
C THR A 483 -1.67 -7.96 55.23
N GLN A 484 -1.85 -9.28 55.25
CA GLN A 484 -1.60 -10.15 54.10
C GLN A 484 -2.55 -9.84 52.94
N VAL A 485 -3.86 -9.66 53.21
CA VAL A 485 -4.86 -9.27 52.20
C VAL A 485 -4.54 -7.90 51.60
N MET A 486 -4.09 -6.92 52.39
CA MET A 486 -3.61 -5.62 51.89
C MET A 486 -2.40 -5.78 50.94
N GLY A 487 -1.44 -6.64 51.29
CA GLY A 487 -0.28 -6.96 50.44
C GLY A 487 -0.68 -7.64 49.13
N SER A 488 -1.59 -8.62 49.18
CA SER A 488 -2.12 -9.30 47.99
C SER A 488 -2.93 -8.35 47.11
N LEU A 489 -3.71 -7.42 47.68
CA LEU A 489 -4.48 -6.43 46.90
C LEU A 489 -3.55 -5.46 46.15
N ALA A 490 -2.45 -5.05 46.78
CA ALA A 490 -1.42 -4.23 46.13
C ALA A 490 -0.68 -5.00 45.01
N GLN A 491 -0.41 -6.30 45.20
CA GLN A 491 0.13 -7.15 44.14
C GLN A 491 -0.84 -7.29 42.97
N VAL A 492 -2.13 -7.55 43.23
CA VAL A 492 -3.18 -7.62 42.20
C VAL A 492 -3.25 -6.33 41.39
N GLY A 493 -3.30 -5.15 42.03
CA GLY A 493 -3.28 -3.87 41.31
C GLY A 493 -2.00 -3.64 40.48
N SER A 494 -0.86 -4.18 40.91
CA SER A 494 0.38 -4.14 40.11
C SER A 494 0.36 -5.10 38.92
N LEU A 495 -0.31 -6.25 39.06
CA LEU A 495 -0.47 -7.26 38.01
C LEU A 495 -1.52 -6.83 36.98
N GLU A 496 -2.65 -6.26 37.41
CA GLU A 496 -3.65 -5.64 36.53
C GLU A 496 -3.02 -4.55 35.67
N LYS A 497 -2.18 -3.69 36.26
CA LYS A 497 -1.45 -2.65 35.51
C LYS A 497 -0.49 -3.25 34.47
N LYS A 498 0.29 -4.27 34.85
CA LYS A 498 1.20 -4.96 33.91
C LYS A 498 0.45 -5.71 32.80
N LEU A 499 -0.72 -6.26 33.12
CA LEU A 499 -1.56 -6.99 32.16
C LEU A 499 -2.25 -6.03 31.18
N GLU A 500 -2.61 -4.83 31.62
CA GLU A 500 -3.08 -3.73 30.77
C GLU A 500 -1.96 -3.14 29.89
N GLU A 501 -0.73 -3.03 30.41
CA GLU A 501 0.46 -2.63 29.64
C GLU A 501 0.78 -3.71 28.57
N ALA A 502 0.77 -5.00 28.93
CA ALA A 502 0.98 -6.12 28.00
C ALA A 502 -0.12 -6.24 26.94
N ARG A 503 -1.39 -5.94 27.27
CA ARG A 503 -2.49 -5.89 26.28
C ARG A 503 -2.26 -4.81 25.21
N LYS A 504 -1.81 -3.62 25.62
CA LYS A 504 -1.48 -2.52 24.68
C LYS A 504 -0.23 -2.82 23.84
N GLU A 505 0.70 -3.61 24.37
CA GLU A 505 1.88 -4.06 23.62
C GLU A 505 1.50 -5.15 22.61
N LYS A 506 0.63 -6.09 22.99
CA LYS A 506 0.03 -7.07 22.07
C LYS A 506 -0.76 -6.40 20.95
N GLU A 507 -1.62 -5.43 21.26
CA GLU A 507 -2.44 -4.70 20.27
C GLU A 507 -1.54 -3.97 19.24
N LYS A 508 -0.45 -3.34 19.69
CA LYS A 508 0.56 -2.75 18.79
C LYS A 508 1.29 -3.78 17.94
N LEU A 509 1.63 -4.94 18.50
CA LEU A 509 2.29 -6.02 17.76
C LEU A 509 1.34 -6.63 16.72
N GLU A 510 0.04 -6.75 17.01
CA GLU A 510 -0.98 -7.18 16.05
C GLU A 510 -1.16 -6.13 14.93
N GLU A 511 -1.14 -4.83 15.23
CA GLU A 511 -1.14 -3.77 14.21
C GLU A 511 0.14 -3.73 13.36
N GLU A 512 1.33 -3.98 13.93
CA GLU A 512 2.57 -4.08 13.16
C GLU A 512 2.61 -5.35 12.31
N TYR A 513 2.10 -6.47 12.84
CA TYR A 513 2.04 -7.73 12.11
C TYR A 513 1.09 -7.62 10.92
N GLY A 514 -0.12 -7.05 11.12
CA GLY A 514 -1.06 -6.77 10.03
C GLY A 514 -0.50 -5.78 8.99
N ARG A 515 0.30 -4.79 9.40
CA ARG A 515 1.02 -3.90 8.47
C ARG A 515 2.10 -4.63 7.67
N LYS A 516 2.88 -5.52 8.29
CA LYS A 516 3.89 -6.34 7.59
C LYS A 516 3.26 -7.37 6.66
N GLU A 517 2.18 -8.02 7.07
CA GLU A 517 1.43 -8.96 6.25
C GLU A 517 0.81 -8.25 5.04
N GLY A 518 0.21 -7.08 5.24
CA GLY A 518 -0.26 -6.21 4.15
C GLY A 518 0.84 -5.80 3.18
N ALA A 519 2.00 -5.37 3.69
CA ALA A 519 3.15 -5.00 2.87
C ALA A 519 3.69 -6.19 2.05
N LEU A 520 3.87 -7.36 2.65
CA LEU A 520 4.31 -8.58 1.96
C LEU A 520 3.30 -9.05 0.92
N MET A 521 2.00 -8.95 1.20
CA MET A 521 0.96 -9.31 0.24
C MET A 521 0.93 -8.34 -0.96
N GLN A 522 1.17 -7.05 -0.71
CA GLN A 522 1.27 -6.02 -1.75
C GLN A 522 2.56 -6.17 -2.58
N GLU A 523 3.68 -6.53 -1.96
CA GLU A 523 4.94 -6.83 -2.64
C GLU A 523 4.83 -8.09 -3.51
N ALA A 524 4.27 -9.18 -2.99
CA ALA A 524 3.99 -10.40 -3.74
C ALA A 524 3.04 -10.16 -4.93
N GLN A 525 2.02 -9.31 -4.74
CA GLN A 525 1.13 -8.91 -5.83
C GLN A 525 1.86 -8.06 -6.89
N SER A 526 2.73 -7.13 -6.49
CA SER A 526 3.54 -6.35 -7.42
C SER A 526 4.51 -7.21 -8.23
N GLN A 527 5.11 -8.24 -7.62
CA GLN A 527 5.96 -9.20 -8.30
C GLN A 527 5.17 -10.08 -9.28
N ALA A 528 3.94 -10.49 -8.92
CA ALA A 528 3.05 -11.21 -9.83
C ALA A 528 2.65 -10.37 -11.05
N GLU A 529 2.26 -9.11 -10.86
CA GLU A 529 1.95 -8.16 -11.94
C GLU A 529 3.20 -7.86 -12.82
N GLN A 530 4.39 -7.85 -12.23
CA GLN A 530 5.65 -7.66 -12.95
C GLN A 530 6.04 -8.90 -13.79
N LEU A 531 5.77 -10.11 -13.29
CA LEU A 531 5.92 -11.37 -14.04
C LEU A 531 4.92 -11.45 -15.21
N GLU A 532 3.64 -11.17 -14.99
CA GLU A 532 2.62 -11.15 -16.05
C GLU A 532 2.96 -10.10 -17.13
N LEU A 533 3.51 -8.94 -16.74
CA LEU A 533 4.03 -7.95 -17.68
C LEU A 533 5.27 -8.46 -18.46
N GLN A 534 6.15 -9.24 -17.85
CA GLN A 534 7.29 -9.85 -18.54
C GLN A 534 6.84 -10.97 -19.50
N GLU A 535 5.88 -11.82 -19.12
CA GLU A 535 5.26 -12.80 -20.03
C GLU A 535 4.55 -12.10 -21.22
N GLY A 536 3.86 -10.99 -20.95
CA GLY A 536 3.26 -10.12 -21.97
C GLY A 536 4.26 -9.40 -22.88
N ARG A 537 5.50 -9.21 -22.43
CA ARG A 537 6.61 -8.71 -23.27
C ARG A 537 7.26 -9.85 -24.06
N LEU A 538 7.49 -11.00 -23.44
CA LEU A 538 8.09 -12.18 -24.07
C LEU A 538 7.22 -12.70 -25.22
N THR A 539 5.90 -12.73 -25.05
CA THR A 539 4.94 -13.08 -26.11
C THR A 539 4.94 -12.08 -27.26
N LYS A 540 5.08 -10.77 -27.00
CA LYS A 540 5.26 -9.76 -28.06
C LYS A 540 6.60 -9.90 -28.79
N VAL A 541 7.68 -10.17 -28.07
CA VAL A 541 9.00 -10.43 -28.66
C VAL A 541 8.94 -11.67 -29.54
N SER A 542 8.29 -12.76 -29.08
CA SER A 542 8.02 -13.95 -29.90
C SER A 542 7.27 -13.60 -31.18
N GLN A 543 6.18 -12.82 -31.10
CA GLN A 543 5.41 -12.40 -32.28
C GLN A 543 6.23 -11.53 -33.25
N THR A 544 7.12 -10.67 -32.74
CA THR A 544 8.03 -9.91 -33.61
C THR A 544 9.11 -10.79 -34.24
N VAL A 545 9.61 -11.81 -33.53
CA VAL A 545 10.54 -12.81 -34.08
C VAL A 545 9.85 -13.63 -35.16
N ASP A 546 8.64 -14.13 -34.94
CA ASP A 546 7.84 -14.86 -35.94
C ASP A 546 7.64 -14.01 -37.22
N SER A 547 7.34 -12.71 -37.06
CA SER A 547 7.19 -11.77 -38.19
C SER A 547 8.50 -11.50 -38.92
N LEU A 548 9.62 -11.37 -38.21
CA LEU A 548 10.95 -11.17 -38.78
C LEU A 548 11.47 -12.44 -39.47
N GLU A 549 11.17 -13.62 -38.94
CA GLU A 549 11.43 -14.91 -39.60
C GLU A 549 10.65 -15.02 -40.91
N GLU A 550 9.38 -14.59 -40.96
CA GLU A 550 8.60 -14.60 -42.20
C GLU A 550 9.12 -13.58 -43.22
N GLN A 551 9.55 -12.39 -42.79
CA GLN A 551 10.22 -11.41 -43.66
C GLN A 551 11.56 -11.94 -44.19
N ASN A 552 12.40 -12.53 -43.32
CA ASN A 552 13.65 -13.18 -43.74
C ASN A 552 13.39 -14.32 -44.74
N ARG A 553 12.32 -15.10 -44.57
CA ARG A 553 11.94 -16.15 -45.53
C ARG A 553 11.57 -15.58 -46.91
N LYS A 554 10.92 -14.42 -46.97
CA LYS A 554 10.60 -13.69 -48.21
C LYS A 554 11.88 -13.15 -48.87
N LEU A 555 12.71 -12.43 -48.11
CA LEU A 555 14.00 -11.90 -48.58
C LEU A 555 14.94 -13.00 -49.08
N LEU A 556 14.94 -14.19 -48.45
CA LEU A 556 15.72 -15.34 -48.92
C LEU A 556 15.22 -15.82 -50.30
N SER A 557 13.90 -15.89 -50.51
CA SER A 557 13.32 -16.29 -51.80
C SER A 557 13.55 -15.26 -52.91
N GLU A 558 13.55 -13.97 -52.57
CA GLU A 558 13.90 -12.89 -53.49
C GLU A 558 15.39 -12.92 -53.84
N LYS A 559 16.26 -13.19 -52.85
CA LYS A 559 17.70 -13.41 -53.07
C LYS A 559 17.97 -14.62 -53.97
N GLU A 560 17.26 -15.74 -53.79
CA GLU A 560 17.37 -16.90 -54.70
C GLU A 560 16.92 -16.55 -56.11
N HIS A 561 15.80 -15.83 -56.27
CA HIS A 561 15.32 -15.39 -57.58
C HIS A 561 16.29 -14.41 -58.27
N LEU A 562 16.85 -13.44 -57.53
CA LEU A 562 17.87 -12.52 -58.03
C LEU A 562 19.17 -13.26 -58.37
N SER A 563 19.60 -14.24 -57.57
CA SER A 563 20.76 -15.08 -57.87
C SER A 563 20.57 -15.90 -59.16
N GLN A 564 19.37 -16.46 -59.39
CA GLN A 564 19.04 -17.11 -60.66
C GLN A 564 19.03 -16.10 -61.84
N LYS A 565 18.59 -14.86 -61.60
CA LYS A 565 18.59 -13.78 -62.60
C LYS A 565 20.00 -13.36 -62.98
N VAL A 566 20.88 -13.17 -62.00
CA VAL A 566 22.32 -12.89 -62.20
C VAL A 566 22.95 -14.01 -63.00
N LYS A 567 22.70 -15.28 -62.64
CA LYS A 567 23.24 -16.42 -63.38
C LYS A 567 22.77 -16.49 -64.84
N GLN A 568 21.51 -16.13 -65.12
CA GLN A 568 21.02 -16.00 -66.50
C GLN A 568 21.71 -14.86 -67.27
N LEU A 569 22.04 -13.74 -66.60
CA LEU A 569 22.77 -12.62 -67.20
C LEU A 569 24.25 -12.95 -67.41
N GLU A 570 24.87 -13.73 -66.53
CA GLU A 570 26.22 -14.28 -66.69
C GLU A 570 26.26 -15.23 -67.90
N GLU A 571 25.33 -16.19 -68.01
CA GLU A 571 25.20 -17.08 -69.17
C GLU A 571 24.96 -16.30 -70.49
N GLN A 572 24.22 -15.18 -70.45
CA GLN A 572 24.05 -14.28 -71.60
C GLN A 572 25.32 -13.49 -71.93
N MET A 573 26.05 -12.97 -70.94
CA MET A 573 27.33 -12.31 -71.18
C MET A 573 28.38 -13.27 -71.72
N GLU A 574 28.41 -14.52 -71.26
CA GLU A 574 29.36 -15.52 -71.76
C GLU A 574 29.05 -15.93 -73.21
N GLN A 575 27.77 -16.01 -73.59
CA GLN A 575 27.35 -16.14 -74.99
C GLN A 575 27.72 -14.91 -75.85
N GLN A 576 27.54 -13.69 -75.33
CA GLN A 576 27.93 -12.47 -76.04
C GLN A 576 29.46 -12.35 -76.18
N ASN A 577 30.23 -12.72 -75.16
CA ASN A 577 31.69 -12.73 -75.20
C ASN A 577 32.22 -13.77 -76.20
N ALA A 578 31.56 -14.93 -76.34
CA ALA A 578 31.89 -15.90 -77.39
C ALA A 578 31.68 -15.30 -78.80
N ALA A 579 30.56 -14.62 -79.03
CA ALA A 579 30.27 -13.95 -80.30
C ALA A 579 31.22 -12.76 -80.59
N VAL A 580 31.59 -12.00 -79.56
CA VAL A 580 32.63 -10.96 -79.66
C VAL A 580 33.98 -11.58 -79.99
N SER A 581 34.34 -12.72 -79.42
CA SER A 581 35.60 -13.41 -79.75
C SER A 581 35.65 -13.94 -81.19
N GLU A 582 34.52 -14.38 -81.77
CA GLU A 582 34.44 -14.72 -83.20
C GLU A 582 34.59 -13.48 -84.09
N MET A 583 33.92 -12.38 -83.75
CA MET A 583 34.07 -11.08 -84.42
C MET A 583 35.51 -10.54 -84.36
N ASP A 584 36.20 -10.76 -83.25
CA ASP A 584 37.59 -10.35 -83.04
C ASP A 584 38.57 -11.21 -83.87
N GLU A 585 38.24 -12.49 -84.08
CA GLU A 585 38.93 -13.41 -85.00
C GLU A 585 38.77 -12.98 -86.49
N GLU A 586 37.61 -12.44 -86.87
CA GLU A 586 37.40 -11.80 -88.19
C GLU A 586 38.09 -10.44 -88.30
N SER A 587 38.04 -9.61 -87.25
CA SER A 587 38.69 -8.30 -87.23
C SER A 587 40.23 -8.42 -87.35
N ARG A 588 40.82 -9.48 -86.77
CA ARG A 588 42.25 -9.79 -86.94
C ARG A 588 42.60 -10.20 -88.39
N LYS A 589 41.70 -10.89 -89.12
CA LYS A 589 41.89 -11.18 -90.55
C LYS A 589 41.84 -9.91 -91.40
N LEU A 590 40.88 -9.03 -91.15
CA LEU A 590 40.76 -7.75 -91.86
C LEU A 590 41.93 -6.80 -91.57
N LYS A 591 42.47 -6.80 -90.33
CA LYS A 591 43.70 -6.04 -90.00
C LYS A 591 44.94 -6.54 -90.74
N ALA A 592 45.04 -7.84 -91.04
CA ALA A 592 46.16 -8.39 -91.81
C ALA A 592 46.11 -7.96 -93.29
N GLU A 593 44.91 -7.81 -93.88
CA GLU A 593 44.75 -7.24 -95.23
C GLU A 593 45.05 -5.74 -95.27
N ASN A 594 44.63 -4.98 -94.26
CA ASN A 594 44.83 -3.53 -94.21
C ASN A 594 46.31 -3.13 -93.99
N ALA A 595 47.10 -3.99 -93.32
CA ALA A 595 48.53 -3.78 -93.10
C ALA A 595 49.38 -3.71 -94.40
N ASN A 596 48.90 -4.31 -95.50
CA ASN A 596 49.61 -4.30 -96.79
C ASN A 596 49.39 -3.02 -97.63
N LEU A 597 48.45 -2.15 -97.26
CA LEU A 597 48.15 -0.91 -98.01
C LEU A 597 48.72 0.36 -97.35
N GLN A 598 49.12 0.31 -96.07
CA GLN A 598 49.60 1.47 -95.33
C GLN A 598 51.11 1.77 -95.53
N HIS A 599 51.87 0.91 -96.23
CA HIS A 599 53.31 1.12 -96.46
C HIS A 599 53.62 2.15 -97.58
N GLU A 600 52.65 2.52 -98.43
CA GLU A 600 52.89 3.44 -99.58
C GLU A 600 52.55 4.91 -99.33
N ILE A 601 52.10 5.30 -98.13
CA ILE A 601 51.61 6.68 -97.86
C ILE A 601 52.52 7.52 -96.95
N ASP A 602 53.21 6.92 -95.97
CA ASP A 602 53.91 7.66 -94.91
C ASP A 602 55.37 8.04 -95.25
N ASP A 603 55.62 8.49 -96.49
CA ASP A 603 56.93 9.01 -96.95
C ASP A 603 56.88 10.52 -97.32
N ALA A 604 56.24 11.34 -96.46
CA ALA A 604 56.27 12.81 -96.54
C ALA A 604 55.98 13.57 -95.22
N LEU A 605 57.03 14.14 -94.62
CA LEU A 605 57.06 15.39 -93.81
C LEU A 605 56.01 15.66 -92.70
N VAL A 606 56.44 15.60 -91.42
CA VAL A 606 56.12 16.62 -90.38
C VAL A 606 57.33 16.85 -89.44
N SER A 607 57.48 18.08 -88.93
CA SER A 607 58.62 18.61 -88.15
C SER A 607 58.80 18.02 -86.74
N VAL A 608 60.04 18.13 -86.23
CA VAL A 608 60.46 17.68 -84.89
C VAL A 608 59.85 18.52 -83.74
N ASP A 609 59.54 19.80 -83.97
CA ASP A 609 59.11 20.74 -82.92
C ASP A 609 57.78 20.35 -82.23
N GLU A 610 56.86 19.69 -82.94
CA GLU A 610 55.56 19.29 -82.35
C GLU A 610 55.71 18.11 -81.38
N LYS A 611 56.66 17.20 -81.64
CA LYS A 611 56.93 16.04 -80.77
C LYS A 611 57.58 16.48 -79.45
N GLU A 612 58.51 17.44 -79.48
CA GLU A 612 59.13 17.95 -78.25
C GLU A 612 58.11 18.69 -77.37
N LYS A 613 57.22 19.48 -77.98
CA LYS A 613 56.19 20.23 -77.25
C LYS A 613 55.18 19.30 -76.56
N LYS A 614 54.82 18.18 -77.22
CA LYS A 614 53.94 17.15 -76.65
C LYS A 614 54.60 16.41 -75.48
N LEU A 615 55.85 15.96 -75.63
CA LEU A 615 56.62 15.30 -74.57
C LEU A 615 56.86 16.19 -73.34
N ARG A 616 56.99 17.52 -73.52
CA ARG A 616 57.07 18.48 -72.41
C ARG A 616 55.73 18.66 -71.68
N GLY A 617 54.60 18.55 -72.38
CA GLY A 617 53.26 18.52 -71.78
C GLY A 617 53.03 17.24 -70.98
N GLU A 618 53.32 16.08 -71.58
CA GLU A 618 53.17 14.76 -70.95
C GLU A 618 54.05 14.61 -69.69
N ASN A 619 55.31 15.09 -69.71
CA ASN A 619 56.14 15.12 -68.49
C ASN A 619 55.61 16.06 -67.40
N LYS A 620 54.95 17.17 -67.76
CA LYS A 620 54.37 18.09 -66.76
C LYS A 620 53.14 17.47 -66.10
N GLN A 621 52.29 16.79 -66.88
CA GLN A 621 51.15 16.05 -66.35
C GLN A 621 51.60 14.94 -65.40
N LEU A 622 52.59 14.13 -65.81
CA LEU A 622 53.13 13.05 -64.97
C LEU A 622 53.74 13.56 -63.65
N ASP A 623 54.36 14.73 -63.62
CA ASP A 623 54.91 15.31 -62.38
C ASP A 623 53.81 15.89 -61.46
N GLU A 624 52.70 16.40 -62.03
CA GLU A 624 51.50 16.79 -61.28
C GLU A 624 50.76 15.57 -60.72
N ASP A 625 50.57 14.51 -61.52
CA ASP A 625 49.97 13.24 -61.09
C ASP A 625 50.78 12.58 -59.97
N LEU A 626 52.12 12.59 -60.08
CA LEU A 626 53.03 12.02 -59.07
C LEU A 626 53.05 12.85 -57.78
N GLN A 627 52.88 14.17 -57.86
CA GLN A 627 52.66 15.00 -56.66
C GLN A 627 51.30 14.72 -56.01
N ASN A 628 50.24 14.48 -56.78
CA ASN A 628 48.92 14.16 -56.26
C ASN A 628 48.90 12.77 -55.59
N ALA A 629 49.52 11.77 -56.21
CA ALA A 629 49.71 10.45 -55.61
C ALA A 629 50.47 10.51 -54.29
N ARG A 630 51.52 11.36 -54.19
CA ARG A 630 52.26 11.58 -52.92
C ARG A 630 51.38 12.22 -51.83
N ARG A 631 50.54 13.20 -52.17
CA ARG A 631 49.57 13.78 -51.21
C ARG A 631 48.56 12.74 -50.73
N GLN A 632 48.03 11.92 -51.63
CA GLN A 632 47.12 10.82 -51.27
C GLN A 632 47.81 9.78 -50.36
N SER A 633 49.04 9.36 -50.66
CA SER A 633 49.80 8.45 -49.78
C SER A 633 50.00 9.05 -48.39
N GLN A 634 50.32 10.35 -48.28
CA GLN A 634 50.48 11.01 -46.99
C GLN A 634 49.17 11.07 -46.19
N ILE A 635 48.04 11.38 -46.85
CA ILE A 635 46.71 11.36 -46.22
C ILE A 635 46.34 9.96 -45.74
N LEU A 636 46.71 8.90 -46.48
CA LEU A 636 46.49 7.51 -46.07
C LEU A 636 47.39 7.11 -44.89
N GLU A 637 48.64 7.58 -44.81
CA GLU A 637 49.50 7.39 -43.64
C GLU A 637 48.94 8.10 -42.40
N GLU A 638 48.47 9.34 -42.53
CA GLU A 638 47.84 10.10 -41.45
C GLU A 638 46.54 9.42 -40.96
N ARG A 639 45.71 8.88 -41.87
CA ARG A 639 44.52 8.08 -41.53
C ARG A 639 44.86 6.75 -40.85
N LEU A 640 45.92 6.06 -41.28
CA LEU A 640 46.37 4.81 -40.66
C LEU A 640 46.87 5.03 -39.22
N GLU A 641 47.55 6.14 -38.96
CA GLU A 641 48.03 6.47 -37.62
C GLU A 641 46.89 6.91 -36.69
N ALA A 642 45.88 7.63 -37.21
CA ALA A 642 44.64 7.91 -36.48
C ALA A 642 43.90 6.61 -36.11
N LEU A 643 43.71 5.70 -37.05
CA LEU A 643 43.02 4.42 -36.81
C LEU A 643 43.75 3.52 -35.80
N ARG A 644 45.09 3.61 -35.72
CA ARG A 644 45.89 2.96 -34.67
C ARG A 644 45.68 3.59 -33.29
N SER A 645 45.56 4.91 -33.22
CA SER A 645 45.24 5.61 -31.98
C SER A 645 43.85 5.19 -31.47
N ASP A 646 42.86 5.19 -32.35
CA ASP A 646 41.49 4.77 -32.02
C ASP A 646 41.44 3.31 -31.54
N TYR A 647 42.21 2.42 -32.16
CA TYR A 647 42.30 1.01 -31.76
C TYR A 647 42.86 0.82 -30.34
N GLU A 648 43.97 1.47 -29.98
CA GLU A 648 44.51 1.35 -28.62
C GLU A 648 43.62 2.08 -27.58
N GLU A 649 42.90 3.14 -27.96
CA GLU A 649 41.85 3.73 -27.12
C GLU A 649 40.68 2.76 -26.87
N LEU A 650 40.19 2.07 -27.91
CA LEU A 650 39.14 1.05 -27.81
C LEU A 650 39.56 -0.12 -26.91
N LYS A 651 40.80 -0.58 -27.05
CA LYS A 651 41.38 -1.62 -26.21
C LYS A 651 41.52 -1.20 -24.74
N GLN A 652 41.92 0.04 -24.46
CA GLN A 652 41.92 0.56 -23.09
C GLN A 652 40.49 0.67 -22.51
N ARG A 653 39.50 1.03 -23.33
CA ARG A 653 38.08 0.97 -22.94
C ARG A 653 37.62 -0.48 -22.67
N GLU A 654 38.09 -1.45 -23.43
CA GLU A 654 37.79 -2.88 -23.20
C GLU A 654 38.41 -3.39 -21.89
N GLU A 655 39.67 -3.06 -21.61
CA GLU A 655 40.38 -3.45 -20.39
C GLU A 655 39.74 -2.82 -19.14
N THR A 656 39.45 -1.51 -19.17
CA THR A 656 38.73 -0.83 -18.06
C THR A 656 37.31 -1.36 -17.87
N THR A 657 36.60 -1.71 -18.95
CA THR A 657 35.29 -2.37 -18.86
C THR A 657 35.40 -3.74 -18.19
N LYS A 658 36.40 -4.56 -18.55
CA LYS A 658 36.68 -5.87 -17.90
C LYS A 658 36.99 -5.72 -16.41
N GLU A 659 37.77 -4.71 -16.02
CA GLU A 659 38.04 -4.42 -14.60
C GLU A 659 36.76 -4.01 -13.85
N SER A 660 35.92 -3.17 -14.45
CA SER A 660 34.63 -2.78 -13.85
C SER A 660 33.67 -3.96 -13.69
N TYR A 661 33.64 -4.88 -14.66
CA TYR A 661 32.84 -6.10 -14.60
C TYR A 661 33.29 -7.03 -13.49
N ALA A 662 34.61 -7.24 -13.33
CA ALA A 662 35.17 -8.03 -12.23
C ALA A 662 34.86 -7.43 -10.84
N LEU A 663 34.84 -6.09 -10.74
CA LEU A 663 34.42 -5.39 -9.52
C LEU A 663 32.93 -5.64 -9.20
N LEU A 664 32.05 -5.52 -10.20
CA LEU A 664 30.62 -5.81 -10.12
C LEU A 664 30.33 -7.28 -9.75
N GLU A 665 31.06 -8.23 -10.32
CA GLU A 665 30.96 -9.65 -9.96
C GLU A 665 31.37 -9.88 -8.49
N GLY A 666 32.43 -9.20 -8.03
CA GLY A 666 32.84 -9.20 -6.62
C GLY A 666 31.77 -8.65 -5.68
N GLN A 667 31.13 -7.53 -6.04
CA GLN A 667 30.02 -6.94 -5.29
C GLN A 667 28.78 -7.83 -5.27
N LEU A 668 28.43 -8.46 -6.40
CA LEU A 668 27.33 -9.42 -6.46
C LEU A 668 27.58 -10.63 -5.53
N LYS A 669 28.83 -11.08 -5.44
CA LYS A 669 29.23 -12.19 -4.57
C LYS A 669 29.16 -11.82 -3.09
N SER A 670 29.59 -10.61 -2.70
CA SER A 670 29.45 -10.14 -1.32
C SER A 670 27.99 -9.88 -0.94
N ALA A 671 27.18 -9.34 -1.85
CA ALA A 671 25.74 -9.16 -1.65
C ALA A 671 25.01 -10.49 -1.42
N LYS A 672 25.30 -11.52 -2.23
CA LYS A 672 24.78 -12.89 -2.02
C LYS A 672 25.18 -13.47 -0.66
N GLN A 673 26.42 -13.25 -0.23
CA GLN A 673 26.92 -13.72 1.07
C GLN A 673 26.25 -12.98 2.25
N HIS A 674 25.98 -11.68 2.09
CA HIS A 674 25.21 -10.89 3.07
C HIS A 674 23.75 -11.33 3.14
N SER A 675 23.10 -11.63 2.01
CA SER A 675 21.74 -12.17 1.96
C SER A 675 21.63 -13.50 2.73
N LEU A 676 22.54 -14.42 2.49
CA LEU A 676 22.61 -15.71 3.21
C LEU A 676 22.83 -15.53 4.73
N GLN A 677 23.60 -14.51 5.12
CA GLN A 677 23.78 -14.16 6.53
C GLN A 677 22.50 -13.59 7.15
N MET A 678 21.77 -12.74 6.44
CA MET A 678 20.47 -12.21 6.87
C MET A 678 19.40 -13.29 6.99
N GLU A 679 19.32 -14.23 6.04
CA GLU A 679 18.46 -15.42 6.13
C GLU A 679 18.75 -16.24 7.40
N LYS A 680 20.03 -16.44 7.72
CA LYS A 680 20.44 -17.16 8.93
C LYS A 680 20.04 -16.41 10.20
N SER A 681 20.20 -15.08 10.24
CA SER A 681 19.74 -14.24 11.35
C SER A 681 18.21 -14.28 11.50
N LEU A 682 17.45 -14.24 10.40
CA LEU A 682 16.00 -14.40 10.39
C LEU A 682 15.57 -15.77 10.93
N GLY A 683 16.29 -16.84 10.58
CA GLY A 683 16.12 -18.18 11.15
C GLY A 683 16.24 -18.18 12.68
N THR A 684 17.33 -17.62 13.22
CA THR A 684 17.52 -17.52 14.68
C THR A 684 16.47 -16.63 15.36
N LEU A 685 15.99 -15.58 14.68
CA LEU A 685 14.91 -14.73 15.20
C LEU A 685 13.57 -15.49 15.26
N LYS A 686 13.31 -16.36 14.28
CA LYS A 686 12.12 -17.20 14.24
C LYS A 686 12.14 -18.26 15.34
N GLU A 687 13.28 -18.94 15.55
CA GLU A 687 13.49 -19.86 16.68
C GLU A 687 13.29 -19.15 18.02
N SER A 688 13.81 -17.93 18.17
CA SER A 688 13.59 -17.09 19.37
C SER A 688 12.12 -16.72 19.57
N LYS A 689 11.38 -16.38 18.49
CA LYS A 689 9.94 -16.11 18.53
C LYS A 689 9.15 -17.35 18.99
N GLU A 690 9.44 -18.53 18.44
CA GLU A 690 8.76 -19.79 18.80
C GLU A 690 9.04 -20.18 20.26
N CYS A 691 10.26 -19.95 20.75
CA CYS A 691 10.61 -20.10 22.16
C CYS A 691 9.84 -19.12 23.07
N LEU A 692 9.76 -17.83 22.70
CA LEU A 692 9.01 -16.83 23.46
C LEU A 692 7.50 -17.08 23.44
N GLN A 693 6.92 -17.54 22.32
CA GLN A 693 5.52 -17.96 22.28
C GLN A 693 5.26 -19.15 23.20
N SER A 694 6.16 -20.14 23.23
CA SER A 694 6.04 -21.29 24.13
C SER A 694 6.05 -20.84 25.60
N GLN A 695 6.99 -19.97 25.98
CA GLN A 695 7.05 -19.39 27.33
C GLN A 695 5.82 -18.54 27.67
N LEU A 696 5.26 -17.80 26.70
CA LEU A 696 4.03 -17.05 26.90
C LEU A 696 2.87 -17.99 27.24
N THR A 697 2.68 -19.08 26.47
CA THR A 697 1.61 -20.05 26.72
C THR A 697 1.77 -20.79 28.06
N GLU A 698 3.01 -21.07 28.48
CA GLU A 698 3.29 -21.62 29.81
C GLU A 698 2.91 -20.62 30.93
N LYS A 699 3.24 -19.33 30.76
CA LYS A 699 2.91 -18.28 31.72
C LYS A 699 1.41 -17.95 31.76
N GLU A 700 0.70 -18.02 30.62
CA GLU A 700 -0.75 -17.92 30.57
C GLU A 700 -1.42 -19.08 31.33
N ALA A 701 -0.93 -20.33 31.16
CA ALA A 701 -1.41 -21.49 31.90
C ALA A 701 -1.12 -21.40 33.42
N GLU A 702 0.06 -20.91 33.82
CA GLU A 702 0.37 -20.63 35.22
C GLU A 702 -0.58 -19.56 35.81
N LEU A 703 -0.85 -18.47 35.07
CA LEU A 703 -1.77 -17.41 35.48
C LEU A 703 -3.18 -17.95 35.70
N GLN A 704 -3.71 -18.73 34.76
CA GLN A 704 -5.03 -19.36 34.86
C GLN A 704 -5.10 -20.36 36.03
N GLY A 705 -4.00 -21.08 36.28
CA GLY A 705 -3.80 -21.94 37.45
C GLY A 705 -3.64 -21.19 38.78
N MET A 706 -3.38 -19.88 38.76
CA MET A 706 -3.31 -19.02 39.95
C MET A 706 -4.63 -18.26 40.19
N GLU A 707 -5.31 -17.86 39.11
CA GLU A 707 -6.63 -17.23 39.14
C GLU A 707 -7.70 -18.17 39.73
N SER A 708 -7.72 -19.42 39.27
CA SER A 708 -8.56 -20.49 39.85
C SER A 708 -8.28 -20.76 41.34
N ARG A 709 -7.02 -20.66 41.78
CA ARG A 709 -6.65 -20.71 43.22
C ARG A 709 -7.15 -19.48 43.98
N CYS A 710 -7.11 -18.30 43.39
CA CYS A 710 -7.68 -17.09 43.99
C CYS A 710 -9.21 -17.18 44.12
N GLU A 711 -9.90 -17.79 43.15
CA GLU A 711 -11.34 -18.05 43.25
C GLU A 711 -11.69 -19.04 44.36
N GLN A 712 -10.93 -20.13 44.51
CA GLN A 712 -11.08 -21.06 45.64
C GLN A 712 -10.89 -20.36 46.99
N LEU A 713 -9.82 -19.57 47.16
CA LEU A 713 -9.57 -18.82 48.39
C LEU A 713 -10.64 -17.77 48.68
N ARG A 714 -11.19 -17.09 47.67
CA ARG A 714 -12.35 -16.21 47.83
C ARG A 714 -13.59 -16.99 48.29
N ALA A 715 -13.85 -18.16 47.74
CA ALA A 715 -14.99 -18.99 48.13
C ALA A 715 -14.87 -19.54 49.57
N GLU A 716 -13.65 -19.86 50.02
CA GLU A 716 -13.39 -20.22 51.42
C GLU A 716 -13.53 -19.02 52.35
N ALA A 717 -12.95 -17.85 52.03
CA ALA A 717 -13.12 -16.63 52.80
C ALA A 717 -14.60 -16.25 52.95
N GLU A 718 -15.40 -16.40 51.88
CA GLU A 718 -16.84 -16.15 51.88
C GLU A 718 -17.62 -17.16 52.74
N ARG A 719 -17.18 -18.42 52.82
CA ARG A 719 -17.70 -19.41 53.78
C ARG A 719 -17.37 -19.03 55.22
N HIS A 720 -16.13 -18.64 55.50
CA HIS A 720 -15.70 -18.22 56.83
C HIS A 720 -16.44 -16.96 57.30
N ARG A 721 -16.64 -15.98 56.40
CA ARG A 721 -17.45 -14.77 56.64
C ARG A 721 -18.88 -15.12 57.06
N LYS A 722 -19.58 -15.97 56.30
CA LYS A 722 -20.94 -16.43 56.63
C LYS A 722 -21.00 -17.17 57.96
N LYS A 723 -19.98 -17.96 58.29
CA LYS A 723 -19.88 -18.68 59.57
C LYS A 723 -19.68 -17.71 60.75
N ALA A 724 -18.85 -16.68 60.59
CA ALA A 724 -18.69 -15.62 61.58
C ALA A 724 -19.99 -14.82 61.79
N GLU A 725 -20.73 -14.51 60.71
CA GLU A 725 -22.04 -13.85 60.80
C GLU A 725 -23.07 -14.69 61.59
N THR A 726 -23.13 -16.00 61.37
CA THR A 726 -23.99 -16.89 62.19
C THR A 726 -23.58 -16.92 63.65
N LEU A 727 -22.28 -16.97 63.96
CA LEU A 727 -21.77 -16.99 65.33
C LEU A 727 -22.02 -15.67 66.07
N GLU A 728 -21.93 -14.52 65.39
CA GLU A 728 -22.26 -13.22 66.00
C GLU A 728 -23.76 -13.09 66.30
N VAL A 729 -24.63 -13.66 65.46
CA VAL A 729 -26.09 -13.75 65.73
C VAL A 729 -26.37 -14.65 66.94
N GLU A 730 -25.71 -15.80 67.04
CA GLU A 730 -25.83 -16.69 68.21
C GLU A 730 -25.34 -16.00 69.48
N LYS A 731 -24.16 -15.36 69.44
CA LYS A 731 -23.59 -14.55 70.54
C LYS A 731 -24.56 -13.46 71.00
N LEU A 732 -25.15 -12.67 70.09
CA LEU A 732 -26.14 -11.64 70.43
C LEU A 732 -27.41 -12.23 71.08
N SER A 733 -27.78 -13.48 70.75
CA SER A 733 -28.88 -14.18 71.43
C SER A 733 -28.50 -14.63 72.86
N VAL A 734 -27.27 -15.10 73.05
CA VAL A 734 -26.72 -15.49 74.35
C VAL A 734 -26.54 -14.26 75.25
N GLU A 735 -26.00 -13.15 74.73
CA GLU A 735 -25.89 -11.88 75.46
C GLU A 735 -27.26 -11.35 75.92
N LYS A 736 -28.29 -11.39 75.06
CA LYS A 736 -29.67 -11.03 75.44
C LYS A 736 -30.21 -11.94 76.55
N THR A 737 -29.93 -13.24 76.49
CA THR A 737 -30.37 -14.22 77.48
C THR A 737 -29.65 -14.02 78.82
N CYS A 738 -28.34 -13.77 78.78
CA CYS A 738 -27.52 -13.48 79.94
C CYS A 738 -27.97 -12.16 80.61
N LEU A 739 -28.22 -11.10 79.84
CA LEU A 739 -28.70 -9.81 80.32
C LEU A 739 -30.13 -9.89 80.91
N HIS A 740 -30.97 -10.81 80.43
CA HIS A 740 -32.24 -11.14 81.06
C HIS A 740 -32.06 -11.86 82.40
N GLN A 741 -31.13 -12.82 82.49
CA GLN A 741 -30.77 -13.50 83.74
C GLN A 741 -30.15 -12.52 84.76
N THR A 742 -29.28 -11.60 84.35
CA THR A 742 -28.74 -10.54 85.23
C THR A 742 -29.85 -9.71 85.84
N LYS A 743 -30.84 -9.26 85.04
CA LYS A 743 -32.00 -8.51 85.55
C LYS A 743 -32.87 -9.31 86.52
N LEU A 744 -33.02 -10.62 86.28
CA LEU A 744 -33.71 -11.50 87.22
C LEU A 744 -32.95 -11.59 88.55
N ILE A 745 -31.64 -11.78 88.50
CA ILE A 745 -30.76 -11.82 89.68
C ILE A 745 -30.80 -10.48 90.43
N GLU A 746 -30.71 -9.33 89.75
CA GLU A 746 -30.86 -8.00 90.37
C GLU A 746 -32.20 -7.85 91.09
N SER A 747 -33.30 -8.30 90.47
CA SER A 747 -34.62 -8.25 91.11
C SER A 747 -34.70 -9.10 92.38
N LEU A 748 -34.22 -10.35 92.33
CA LEU A 748 -34.18 -11.27 93.47
C LEU A 748 -33.23 -10.79 94.58
N THR A 749 -32.13 -10.12 94.20
CA THR A 749 -31.18 -9.53 95.16
C THR A 749 -31.80 -8.34 95.87
N SER A 750 -32.52 -7.46 95.14
CA SER A 750 -33.25 -6.34 95.75
C SER A 750 -34.40 -6.79 96.66
N GLU A 751 -35.09 -7.87 96.28
CA GLU A 751 -36.14 -8.48 97.11
C GLU A 751 -35.53 -9.08 98.39
N LYS A 752 -34.41 -9.82 98.26
CA LYS A 752 -33.64 -10.34 99.40
C LYS A 752 -33.17 -9.23 100.35
N GLU A 753 -32.56 -8.16 99.84
CA GLU A 753 -32.13 -7.01 100.65
C GLU A 753 -33.30 -6.34 101.39
N SER A 754 -34.48 -6.25 100.75
CA SER A 754 -35.69 -5.74 101.41
C SER A 754 -36.16 -6.65 102.56
N LEU A 755 -36.02 -7.96 102.39
CA LEU A 755 -36.40 -9.00 103.36
C LEU A 755 -35.43 -9.05 104.55
N GLU A 756 -34.13 -8.98 104.30
CA GLU A 756 -33.09 -8.86 105.34
C GLU A 756 -33.26 -7.56 106.14
N LYS A 757 -33.61 -6.45 105.48
CA LYS A 757 -33.92 -5.17 106.15
C LYS A 757 -35.17 -5.24 107.03
N HIS A 758 -36.21 -5.95 106.59
CA HIS A 758 -37.39 -6.23 107.41
C HIS A 758 -37.07 -7.14 108.61
N GLN A 759 -36.24 -8.17 108.43
CA GLN A 759 -35.77 -9.02 109.55
C GLN A 759 -34.94 -8.23 110.57
N LEU A 760 -34.03 -7.36 110.12
CA LEU A 760 -33.23 -6.49 111.00
C LEU A 760 -34.07 -5.48 111.78
N GLN A 761 -35.16 -4.97 111.20
CA GLN A 761 -36.12 -4.13 111.94
C GLN A 761 -36.93 -4.93 112.97
N HIS A 762 -37.29 -6.18 112.67
CA HIS A 762 -38.01 -7.05 113.59
C HIS A 762 -37.13 -7.46 114.80
N THR A 763 -35.86 -7.83 114.58
CA THR A 763 -34.93 -8.15 115.67
C THR A 763 -34.62 -6.94 116.55
N ALA A 764 -34.44 -5.75 115.95
CA ALA A 764 -34.27 -4.51 116.70
C ALA A 764 -35.50 -4.12 117.54
N SER A 765 -36.72 -4.50 117.11
CA SER A 765 -37.95 -4.31 117.89
C SER A 765 -37.96 -5.21 119.14
N LEU A 766 -37.65 -6.50 118.97
CA LEU A 766 -37.59 -7.46 120.09
C LEU A 766 -36.49 -7.11 121.11
N GLU A 767 -35.34 -6.62 120.65
CA GLU A 767 -34.26 -6.18 121.54
C GLU A 767 -34.66 -4.95 122.40
N LYS A 768 -35.58 -4.13 121.90
CA LYS A 768 -36.13 -2.97 122.63
C LYS A 768 -37.08 -3.40 123.74
N GLU A 769 -37.96 -4.38 123.49
CA GLU A 769 -38.82 -4.97 124.52
C GLU A 769 -38.02 -5.71 125.60
N ALA A 770 -36.94 -6.42 125.21
CA ALA A 770 -36.04 -7.07 126.15
C ALA A 770 -35.33 -6.07 127.09
N LYS A 771 -34.88 -4.92 126.57
CA LYS A 771 -34.27 -3.85 127.38
C LYS A 771 -35.27 -3.18 128.32
N GLU A 772 -36.53 -3.05 127.92
CA GLU A 772 -37.59 -2.51 128.78
C GLU A 772 -37.93 -3.47 129.94
N LEU A 773 -37.99 -4.78 129.67
CA LEU A 773 -38.17 -5.81 130.72
C LEU A 773 -36.98 -5.86 131.70
N ALA A 774 -35.74 -5.77 131.21
CA ALA A 774 -34.56 -5.71 132.07
C ALA A 774 -34.61 -4.51 133.05
N SER A 775 -35.03 -3.33 132.57
CA SER A 775 -35.16 -2.13 133.40
C SER A 775 -36.20 -2.23 134.54
N ARG A 776 -37.19 -3.13 134.39
CA ARG A 776 -38.20 -3.39 135.42
C ARG A 776 -37.72 -4.37 136.50
N LEU A 777 -36.75 -5.24 136.17
CA LEU A 777 -36.15 -6.18 137.11
C LEU A 777 -35.21 -5.47 138.08
N THR A 778 -34.27 -4.65 137.58
CA THR A 778 -33.29 -3.91 138.41
C THR A 778 -33.96 -3.01 139.45
N ARG A 779 -35.05 -2.33 139.07
CA ARG A 779 -35.86 -1.51 139.99
C ARG A 779 -36.54 -2.31 141.12
N SER A 780 -36.71 -3.62 140.96
CA SER A 780 -37.25 -4.51 142.02
C SER A 780 -36.16 -5.04 142.95
N GLU A 781 -34.92 -5.15 142.48
CA GLU A 781 -33.77 -5.64 143.23
C GLU A 781 -33.20 -4.57 144.17
N GLU A 782 -33.13 -3.30 143.71
CA GLU A 782 -32.68 -2.15 144.52
C GLU A 782 -33.57 -1.88 145.76
N GLN A 783 -34.84 -2.32 145.73
CA GLN A 783 -35.78 -2.17 146.86
C GLN A 783 -35.56 -3.21 147.98
N LEU A 784 -34.79 -4.27 147.71
CA LEU A 784 -34.54 -5.39 148.63
C LEU A 784 -33.23 -5.24 149.43
N GLU A 785 -32.22 -4.59 148.86
CA GLU A 785 -30.90 -4.43 149.48
C GLU A 785 -30.93 -3.45 150.67
N VAL A 786 -31.81 -2.45 150.64
CA VAL A 786 -31.98 -1.46 151.71
C VAL A 786 -32.43 -2.09 153.05
N ASN A 787 -33.16 -3.21 153.01
CA ASN A 787 -33.62 -3.91 154.23
C ASN A 787 -32.59 -4.88 154.82
N ARG A 788 -31.43 -5.09 154.18
CA ARG A 788 -30.35 -5.98 154.67
C ARG A 788 -29.27 -5.28 155.50
N GLY A 789 -29.12 -3.96 155.33
CA GLY A 789 -28.00 -3.20 155.91
C GLY A 789 -27.97 -3.08 157.44
N ASP A 790 -29.09 -3.29 158.14
CA ASP A 790 -29.19 -3.03 159.59
C ASP A 790 -28.95 -4.25 160.50
N VAL A 791 -28.89 -5.47 159.96
CA VAL A 791 -28.78 -6.71 160.77
C VAL A 791 -27.34 -7.22 160.92
N SER A 792 -26.48 -7.09 159.91
CA SER A 792 -25.12 -7.64 159.94
C SER A 792 -24.12 -6.86 160.81
N ARG A 793 -24.52 -5.66 161.28
CA ARG A 793 -23.72 -4.75 162.11
C ARG A 793 -23.45 -5.27 163.54
N LEU A 794 -24.01 -6.42 163.90
CA LEU A 794 -23.82 -7.13 165.18
C LEU A 794 -23.04 -8.45 165.07
N GLN A 795 -22.36 -8.72 163.95
CA GLN A 795 -21.44 -9.87 163.81
C GLN A 795 -19.95 -9.48 163.74
N ALA A 796 -19.63 -8.22 163.98
CA ALA A 796 -18.53 -7.86 164.89
C ALA A 796 -17.10 -8.19 164.40
N GLU A 797 -16.21 -8.77 165.22
CA GLU A 797 -16.43 -9.49 166.48
C GLU A 797 -15.36 -10.57 166.69
N VAL A 798 -15.40 -11.62 165.85
CA VAL A 798 -14.78 -12.92 166.20
C VAL A 798 -13.82 -13.50 165.14
N LEU A 799 -13.77 -12.97 163.90
CA LEU A 799 -12.90 -13.51 162.83
C LEU A 799 -11.74 -12.61 162.37
N ASP A 800 -11.67 -11.35 162.79
CA ASP A 800 -10.54 -10.44 162.49
C ASP A 800 -9.21 -10.84 163.18
N LEU A 801 -9.25 -11.82 164.10
CA LEU A 801 -8.09 -12.33 164.85
C LEU A 801 -7.56 -13.69 164.35
N ARG A 802 -7.95 -14.18 163.16
CA ARG A 802 -7.45 -15.49 162.64
C ARG A 802 -6.91 -15.57 161.21
N VAL A 803 -6.94 -14.51 160.39
CA VAL A 803 -6.34 -14.52 159.04
C VAL A 803 -5.25 -13.45 158.82
N LYS A 804 -4.85 -12.73 159.87
CA LYS A 804 -3.59 -11.93 159.91
C LYS A 804 -2.31 -12.82 159.93
N LEU A 805 -2.36 -14.00 159.28
CA LEU A 805 -1.27 -14.95 159.09
C LEU A 805 -1.18 -15.49 157.63
N GLN A 806 -1.81 -14.83 156.66
CA GLN A 806 -1.63 -15.14 155.23
C GLN A 806 -1.49 -13.86 154.41
N GLN A 807 -0.54 -13.00 154.78
CA GLN A 807 -0.26 -11.73 154.10
C GLN A 807 1.19 -11.71 153.54
N THR A 808 1.62 -12.84 152.98
CA THR A 808 2.95 -13.06 152.38
C THR A 808 2.86 -14.04 151.21
N THR A 809 2.08 -13.73 150.16
CA THR A 809 1.97 -14.62 148.99
C THR A 809 1.73 -13.89 147.65
N ASP A 810 1.07 -12.72 147.65
CA ASP A 810 0.56 -12.12 146.41
C ASP A 810 1.48 -11.08 145.73
N GLU A 811 2.68 -10.82 146.27
CA GLU A 811 3.72 -10.04 145.56
C GLU A 811 4.43 -10.86 144.44
N ARG A 812 3.98 -12.08 144.17
CA ARG A 812 4.63 -13.02 143.23
C ARG A 812 4.03 -13.06 141.82
N GLU A 813 2.81 -12.57 141.59
CA GLU A 813 2.17 -12.63 140.25
C GLU A 813 2.46 -11.43 139.35
N GLN A 814 2.85 -10.26 139.90
CA GLN A 814 3.02 -9.03 139.11
C GLN A 814 4.19 -9.08 138.09
N ILE A 815 5.21 -9.92 138.32
CA ILE A 815 6.38 -10.05 137.44
C ILE A 815 6.14 -11.02 136.26
N ARG A 816 5.00 -11.76 136.22
CA ARG A 816 4.72 -12.72 135.13
C ARG A 816 4.11 -12.08 133.87
N GLY A 817 3.67 -10.82 133.92
CA GLY A 817 2.97 -10.16 132.81
C GLY A 817 3.86 -9.50 131.74
N GLU A 818 5.06 -9.04 132.09
CA GLU A 818 5.87 -8.18 131.20
C GLU A 818 6.67 -8.95 130.12
N LEU A 819 6.86 -10.26 130.31
CA LEU A 819 7.58 -11.10 129.33
C LEU A 819 6.71 -11.46 128.11
N THR A 820 5.41 -11.70 128.31
CA THR A 820 4.51 -12.16 127.23
C THR A 820 4.21 -11.07 126.19
N ILE A 821 4.24 -9.79 126.61
CA ILE A 821 4.00 -8.64 125.72
C ILE A 821 5.25 -8.33 124.85
N THR A 822 6.45 -8.66 125.32
CA THR A 822 7.69 -8.45 124.56
C THR A 822 7.95 -9.56 123.54
N GLU A 823 7.51 -10.79 123.81
CA GLU A 823 7.59 -11.90 122.85
C GLU A 823 6.63 -11.74 121.65
N THR A 824 5.42 -11.21 121.86
CA THR A 824 4.44 -10.98 120.78
C THR A 824 4.93 -9.90 119.80
N VAL A 825 5.40 -8.75 120.31
CA VAL A 825 5.93 -7.65 119.46
C VAL A 825 7.14 -8.09 118.63
N LEU A 826 8.00 -8.97 119.17
CA LEU A 826 9.14 -9.51 118.43
C LEU A 826 8.71 -10.46 117.28
N SER A 827 7.56 -11.15 117.43
CA SER A 827 7.02 -12.03 116.39
C SER A 827 6.42 -11.24 115.22
N GLU A 828 5.71 -10.14 115.50
CA GLU A 828 5.11 -9.26 114.50
C GLU A 828 6.18 -8.52 113.68
N GLN A 829 7.25 -8.03 114.33
CA GLN A 829 8.37 -7.41 113.62
C GLN A 829 9.11 -8.40 112.70
N LYS A 830 9.24 -9.68 113.09
CA LYS A 830 9.79 -10.72 112.21
C LYS A 830 8.91 -10.99 110.99
N ALA A 831 7.60 -11.06 111.16
CA ALA A 831 6.66 -11.25 110.05
C ALA A 831 6.71 -10.08 109.05
N LEU A 832 6.76 -8.84 109.53
CA LEU A 832 6.84 -7.65 108.68
C LEU A 832 8.16 -7.58 107.90
N VAL A 833 9.29 -7.93 108.54
CA VAL A 833 10.61 -8.00 107.87
C VAL A 833 10.65 -9.11 106.81
N GLN A 834 10.03 -10.26 107.07
CA GLN A 834 9.90 -11.35 106.09
C GLN A 834 9.06 -10.91 104.88
N GLN A 835 7.92 -10.26 105.10
CA GLN A 835 7.04 -9.76 104.04
C GLN A 835 7.69 -8.67 103.18
N LEU A 836 8.43 -7.74 103.79
CA LEU A 836 9.21 -6.72 103.07
C LEU A 836 10.36 -7.33 102.27
N LYS A 837 10.98 -8.40 102.77
CA LYS A 837 12.02 -9.14 102.06
C LYS A 837 11.44 -9.87 100.84
N GLU A 838 10.31 -10.54 100.99
CA GLU A 838 9.60 -11.21 99.89
C GLU A 838 9.10 -10.22 98.83
N GLN A 839 8.63 -9.03 99.23
CA GLN A 839 8.32 -7.95 98.28
C GLN A 839 9.57 -7.43 97.55
N SER A 840 10.69 -7.26 98.24
CA SER A 840 11.97 -6.83 97.64
C SER A 840 12.52 -7.88 96.65
N GLU A 841 12.46 -9.17 97.00
CA GLU A 841 12.87 -10.27 96.13
C GLU A 841 11.93 -10.41 94.92
N SER A 842 10.62 -10.25 95.10
CA SER A 842 9.62 -10.17 94.03
C SER A 842 9.89 -9.03 93.05
N LEU A 843 10.10 -7.81 93.58
CA LEU A 843 10.35 -6.62 92.77
C LEU A 843 11.68 -6.72 92.00
N ASN A 844 12.73 -7.24 92.62
CA ASN A 844 14.00 -7.52 91.95
C ASN A 844 13.84 -8.59 90.86
N ARG A 845 13.05 -9.65 91.09
CA ARG A 845 12.78 -10.66 90.06
C ARG A 845 12.04 -10.08 88.86
N HIS A 846 11.08 -9.19 89.10
CA HIS A 846 10.35 -8.48 88.04
C HIS A 846 11.29 -7.54 87.26
N HIS A 847 12.09 -6.73 87.94
CA HIS A 847 13.01 -5.80 87.30
C HIS A 847 14.11 -6.50 86.47
N VAL A 848 14.64 -7.63 86.94
CA VAL A 848 15.55 -8.47 86.15
C VAL A 848 14.85 -9.03 84.90
N GLN A 849 13.58 -9.41 85.00
CA GLN A 849 12.80 -9.90 83.86
C GLN A 849 12.50 -8.79 82.84
N GLU A 850 12.22 -7.56 83.28
CA GLU A 850 12.10 -6.38 82.42
C GLU A 850 13.43 -6.04 81.72
N LEU A 851 14.56 -6.10 82.43
CA LEU A 851 15.89 -5.87 81.85
C LEU A 851 16.25 -6.90 80.78
N VAL A 852 15.89 -8.18 80.98
CA VAL A 852 16.04 -9.23 79.95
C VAL A 852 15.18 -8.92 78.72
N GLN A 853 13.89 -8.58 78.90
CA GLN A 853 13.02 -8.22 77.78
C GLN A 853 13.49 -6.95 77.04
N CYS A 854 14.04 -5.96 77.74
CA CYS A 854 14.61 -4.78 77.10
C CYS A 854 15.85 -5.13 76.26
N LYS A 855 16.70 -6.03 76.75
CA LYS A 855 17.87 -6.52 76.01
C LYS A 855 17.50 -7.38 74.80
N GLU A 856 16.44 -8.20 74.91
CA GLU A 856 15.88 -8.95 73.79
C GLU A 856 15.30 -8.02 72.70
N ARG A 857 14.63 -6.92 73.09
CA ARG A 857 14.17 -5.88 72.17
C ARG A 857 15.34 -5.13 71.51
N GLU A 858 16.40 -4.85 72.26
CA GLU A 858 17.61 -4.20 71.73
C GLU A 858 18.31 -5.07 70.65
N GLU A 859 18.46 -6.37 70.90
CA GLU A 859 19.00 -7.32 69.91
C GLU A 859 18.08 -7.51 68.68
N LEU A 860 16.75 -7.45 68.86
CA LEU A 860 15.78 -7.45 67.76
C LEU A 860 15.93 -6.19 66.88
N LEU A 861 15.90 -5.00 67.49
CA LEU A 861 16.08 -3.72 66.79
C LEU A 861 17.43 -3.64 66.07
N LYS A 862 18.48 -4.23 66.65
CA LYS A 862 19.80 -4.31 66.02
C LYS A 862 19.81 -5.20 64.77
N LYS A 863 19.12 -6.35 64.80
CA LYS A 863 18.93 -7.20 63.61
C LYS A 863 18.08 -6.52 62.55
N GLU A 864 17.02 -5.82 62.94
CA GLU A 864 16.22 -5.01 62.01
C GLU A 864 17.09 -3.92 61.36
N GLN A 865 17.96 -3.24 62.12
CA GLN A 865 18.90 -2.27 61.58
C GLN A 865 19.94 -2.90 60.63
N GLU A 866 20.50 -4.07 60.97
CA GLU A 866 21.43 -4.81 60.11
C GLU A 866 20.78 -5.24 58.79
N THR A 867 19.55 -5.76 58.83
CA THR A 867 18.79 -6.10 57.60
C THR A 867 18.41 -4.88 56.77
N ALA A 868 18.03 -3.76 57.39
CA ALA A 868 17.75 -2.50 56.69
C ALA A 868 19.01 -1.92 56.01
N VAL A 869 20.20 -2.04 56.64
CA VAL A 869 21.48 -1.66 56.02
C VAL A 869 21.80 -2.56 54.82
N HIS A 870 21.55 -3.87 54.92
CA HIS A 870 21.76 -4.79 53.79
C HIS A 870 20.81 -4.48 52.61
N GLN A 871 19.53 -4.27 52.88
CA GLN A 871 18.55 -3.88 51.85
C GLN A 871 18.91 -2.54 51.20
N LYS A 872 19.41 -1.57 51.99
CA LYS A 872 19.88 -0.29 51.47
C LYS A 872 21.08 -0.47 50.53
N ALA A 873 22.06 -1.28 50.90
CA ALA A 873 23.23 -1.57 50.06
C ALA A 873 22.84 -2.29 48.75
N GLU A 874 21.87 -3.20 48.81
CA GLU A 874 21.33 -3.89 47.64
C GLU A 874 20.59 -2.93 46.69
N LEU A 875 19.77 -2.02 47.23
CA LEU A 875 19.12 -0.96 46.45
C LEU A 875 20.13 0.02 45.83
N GLU A 876 21.18 0.41 46.56
CA GLU A 876 22.26 1.27 46.04
C GLU A 876 23.01 0.57 44.88
N ASN A 877 23.25 -0.73 44.97
CA ASN A 877 23.88 -1.53 43.92
C ASN A 877 22.97 -1.69 42.69
N ASN A 878 21.67 -1.96 42.89
CA ASN A 878 20.69 -2.01 41.81
C ASN A 878 20.55 -0.65 41.08
N LEU A 879 20.66 0.47 41.80
CA LEU A 879 20.64 1.82 41.24
C LEU A 879 21.93 2.10 40.43
N LEU A 880 23.07 1.56 40.85
CA LEU A 880 24.32 1.63 40.08
C LEU A 880 24.21 0.84 38.77
N ASN A 881 23.75 -0.41 38.82
CA ASN A 881 23.51 -1.23 37.62
C ASN A 881 22.52 -0.56 36.64
N LEU A 882 21.41 -0.01 37.14
CA LEU A 882 20.44 0.72 36.31
C LEU A 882 21.04 1.98 35.66
N LYS A 883 21.98 2.68 36.32
CA LYS A 883 22.71 3.81 35.71
C LYS A 883 23.66 3.33 34.61
N GLU A 884 24.30 2.19 34.79
CA GLU A 884 25.20 1.60 33.80
C GLU A 884 24.42 1.13 32.56
N GLU A 885 23.31 0.42 32.73
CA GLU A 885 22.40 0.06 31.62
C GLU A 885 21.83 1.29 30.91
N LEU A 886 21.42 2.34 31.65
CA LEU A 886 21.01 3.61 31.04
C LEU A 886 22.15 4.26 30.23
N SER A 887 23.40 4.07 30.62
CA SER A 887 24.55 4.58 29.84
C SER A 887 24.78 3.78 28.55
N LYS A 888 24.64 2.45 28.60
CA LYS A 888 24.70 1.58 27.41
C LYS A 888 23.58 1.89 26.42
N VAL A 889 22.34 2.02 26.89
CA VAL A 889 21.18 2.39 26.06
C VAL A 889 21.39 3.75 25.39
N LYS A 890 21.92 4.75 26.11
CA LYS A 890 22.27 6.06 25.50
C LYS A 890 23.34 5.93 24.41
N GLN A 891 24.34 5.08 24.61
CA GLN A 891 25.38 4.84 23.62
C GLN A 891 24.82 4.16 22.35
N TYR A 892 23.95 3.16 22.49
CA TYR A 892 23.25 2.56 21.35
C TYR A 892 22.35 3.56 20.61
N LEU A 893 21.67 4.46 21.34
CA LEU A 893 20.83 5.51 20.74
C LEU A 893 21.66 6.53 19.94
N GLU A 894 22.86 6.87 20.41
CA GLU A 894 23.79 7.75 19.68
C GLU A 894 24.33 7.08 18.41
N VAL A 895 24.72 5.79 18.48
CA VAL A 895 25.15 5.01 17.31
C VAL A 895 24.03 4.90 16.28
N ALA A 896 22.83 4.51 16.70
CA ALA A 896 21.67 4.44 15.80
C ALA A 896 21.30 5.81 15.20
N ARG A 897 21.57 6.94 15.90
CA ARG A 897 21.40 8.28 15.31
C ARG A 897 22.45 8.55 14.24
N MET A 898 23.72 8.20 14.48
CA MET A 898 24.79 8.33 13.49
C MET A 898 24.50 7.51 12.23
N GLU A 899 24.16 6.23 12.39
CA GLU A 899 23.78 5.34 11.29
C GLU A 899 22.56 5.89 10.51
N ASN A 900 21.60 6.52 11.18
CA ASN A 900 20.43 7.12 10.52
C ASN A 900 20.80 8.38 9.71
N GLU A 901 21.68 9.26 10.21
CA GLU A 901 22.18 10.39 9.42
C GLU A 901 23.07 9.92 8.24
N GLU A 902 23.91 8.90 8.44
CA GLU A 902 24.71 8.30 7.35
C GLU A 902 23.82 7.66 6.26
N ASN A 903 22.73 6.99 6.65
CA ASN A 903 21.74 6.46 5.71
C ASN A 903 20.97 7.56 4.97
N LYS A 904 20.66 8.69 5.61
CA LYS A 904 20.07 9.86 4.92
C LYS A 904 21.05 10.45 3.90
N ASP A 905 22.30 10.63 4.28
CA ASP A 905 23.35 11.14 3.37
C ASP A 905 23.54 10.21 2.18
N LEU A 906 23.52 8.89 2.39
CA LEU A 906 23.58 7.90 1.32
C LEU A 906 22.35 7.99 0.40
N LEU A 907 21.15 8.12 0.98
CA LEU A 907 19.89 8.26 0.24
C LEU A 907 19.80 9.59 -0.53
N HIS A 908 20.40 10.67 -0.01
CA HIS A 908 20.53 11.92 -0.74
C HIS A 908 21.51 11.80 -1.92
N ARG A 909 22.62 11.07 -1.77
CA ARG A 909 23.54 10.78 -2.89
C ARG A 909 22.86 9.92 -3.95
N THR A 910 22.28 8.78 -3.60
CA THR A 910 21.62 7.90 -4.59
C THR A 910 20.44 8.57 -5.30
N ASN A 911 19.68 9.44 -4.63
CA ASN A 911 18.65 10.26 -5.29
C ASN A 911 19.25 11.32 -6.23
N THR A 912 20.46 11.82 -5.96
CA THR A 912 21.18 12.75 -6.86
C THR A 912 21.71 12.00 -8.07
N ASP A 913 22.39 10.86 -7.87
CA ASP A 913 22.88 9.99 -8.93
C ASP A 913 21.73 9.51 -9.84
N MET A 914 20.57 9.20 -9.26
CA MET A 914 19.36 8.80 -9.98
C MET A 914 18.72 9.96 -10.76
N ALA A 915 18.82 11.20 -10.26
CA ALA A 915 18.41 12.39 -11.00
C ALA A 915 19.36 12.68 -12.19
N GLU A 916 20.67 12.51 -12.01
CA GLU A 916 21.66 12.63 -13.09
C GLU A 916 21.45 11.56 -14.18
N LEU A 917 21.21 10.30 -13.79
CA LEU A 917 20.82 9.25 -14.72
C LEU A 917 19.48 9.55 -15.42
N GLY A 918 18.51 10.12 -14.70
CA GLY A 918 17.24 10.58 -15.28
C GLY A 918 17.44 11.64 -16.36
N ILE A 919 18.33 12.63 -16.11
CA ILE A 919 18.70 13.66 -17.09
C ILE A 919 19.39 13.04 -18.31
N GLN A 920 20.34 12.11 -18.10
CA GLN A 920 21.01 11.41 -19.21
C GLN A 920 20.04 10.59 -20.06
N ILE A 921 19.09 9.89 -19.44
CA ILE A 921 18.03 9.15 -20.15
C ILE A 921 17.15 10.11 -20.95
N CYS A 922 16.79 11.28 -20.41
CA CYS A 922 16.02 12.29 -21.15
C CYS A 922 16.80 12.83 -22.35
N ALA A 923 18.10 13.13 -22.20
CA ALA A 923 18.96 13.57 -23.29
C ALA A 923 19.07 12.52 -24.41
N LEU A 924 19.40 11.28 -24.05
CA LEU A 924 19.45 10.15 -25.00
C LEU A 924 18.09 9.85 -25.65
N THR A 925 16.98 10.13 -24.96
CA THR A 925 15.63 9.98 -25.53
C THR A 925 15.34 11.10 -26.52
N SER A 926 15.78 12.34 -26.28
CA SER A 926 15.70 13.45 -27.23
C SER A 926 16.54 13.14 -28.48
N GLU A 927 17.82 12.80 -28.31
CA GLU A 927 18.72 12.44 -29.43
C GLU A 927 18.17 11.27 -30.26
N LYS A 928 17.51 10.30 -29.62
CA LYS A 928 16.82 9.21 -30.30
C LYS A 928 15.61 9.70 -31.10
N VAL A 929 14.79 10.59 -30.55
CA VAL A 929 13.62 11.14 -31.25
C VAL A 929 14.06 12.00 -32.45
N ASP A 930 15.08 12.84 -32.26
CA ASP A 930 15.68 13.65 -33.34
C ASP A 930 16.22 12.75 -34.47
N ALA A 931 16.86 11.62 -34.13
CA ALA A 931 17.33 10.63 -35.10
C ALA A 931 16.18 9.84 -35.77
N GLU A 932 15.10 9.52 -35.05
CA GLU A 932 13.90 8.89 -35.62
C GLU A 932 13.17 9.84 -36.58
N GLU A 933 13.13 11.15 -36.29
CA GLU A 933 12.57 12.16 -37.19
C GLU A 933 13.44 12.35 -38.45
N GLN A 934 14.77 12.47 -38.30
CA GLN A 934 15.68 12.53 -39.46
C GLN A 934 15.58 11.28 -40.34
N LEU A 935 15.43 10.10 -39.75
CA LEU A 935 15.21 8.86 -40.50
C LEU A 935 13.87 8.86 -41.24
N ALA A 936 12.81 9.39 -40.62
CA ALA A 936 11.50 9.53 -41.27
C ALA A 936 11.56 10.50 -42.46
N GLN A 937 12.18 11.67 -42.29
CA GLN A 937 12.38 12.66 -43.36
C GLN A 937 13.23 12.09 -44.51
N ALA A 938 14.33 11.39 -44.20
CA ALA A 938 15.16 10.72 -45.21
C ALA A 938 14.40 9.60 -45.96
N THR A 939 13.52 8.87 -45.28
CA THR A 939 12.67 7.84 -45.88
C THR A 939 11.62 8.45 -46.82
N GLU A 940 11.04 9.60 -46.46
CA GLU A 940 10.10 10.34 -47.30
C GLU A 940 10.79 10.88 -48.56
N MET A 941 11.98 11.50 -48.43
CA MET A 941 12.80 11.93 -49.56
C MET A 941 13.20 10.77 -50.49
N LEU A 942 13.57 9.61 -49.93
CA LEU A 942 13.87 8.42 -50.73
C LEU A 942 12.67 7.99 -51.57
N LYS A 943 11.48 8.00 -50.97
CA LYS A 943 10.24 7.62 -51.65
C LYS A 943 9.85 8.63 -52.75
N GLU A 944 10.05 9.92 -52.54
CA GLU A 944 9.86 10.94 -53.59
C GLU A 944 10.84 10.74 -54.76
N LEU A 945 12.10 10.37 -54.47
CA LEU A 945 13.10 10.05 -55.49
C LEU A 945 12.78 8.75 -56.24
N GLU A 946 12.26 7.72 -55.57
CA GLU A 946 11.77 6.49 -56.20
C GLU A 946 10.58 6.76 -57.14
N GLU A 947 9.63 7.61 -56.73
CA GLU A 947 8.48 8.00 -57.55
C GLU A 947 8.93 8.82 -58.78
N GLN A 948 9.84 9.78 -58.61
CA GLN A 948 10.46 10.52 -59.73
C GLN A 948 11.25 9.60 -60.68
N ALA A 949 11.99 8.63 -60.15
CA ALA A 949 12.73 7.66 -60.96
C ALA A 949 11.78 6.76 -61.77
N ALA A 950 10.66 6.34 -61.18
CA ALA A 950 9.61 5.58 -61.88
C ALA A 950 8.96 6.41 -63.01
N GLU A 951 8.64 7.69 -62.77
CA GLU A 951 8.12 8.60 -63.82
C GLU A 951 9.12 8.78 -64.98
N GLN A 952 10.42 8.95 -64.69
CA GLN A 952 11.44 9.03 -65.74
C GLN A 952 11.59 7.70 -66.49
N GLN A 953 11.47 6.55 -65.81
CA GLN A 953 11.49 5.25 -66.46
C GLN A 953 10.30 5.06 -67.40
N GLU A 954 9.07 5.38 -66.98
CA GLU A 954 7.88 5.27 -67.85
C GLU A 954 8.03 6.17 -69.09
N LYS A 955 8.54 7.40 -68.91
CA LYS A 955 8.82 8.31 -70.02
C LYS A 955 9.89 7.76 -70.98
N LEU A 956 10.97 7.19 -70.46
CA LEU A 956 12.02 6.55 -71.28
C LEU A 956 11.48 5.32 -72.03
N GLU A 957 10.61 4.52 -71.42
CA GLU A 957 9.95 3.39 -72.10
C GLU A 957 9.03 3.88 -73.24
N LEU A 958 8.29 4.98 -73.03
CA LEU A 958 7.47 5.61 -74.07
C LEU A 958 8.34 6.13 -75.23
N ASP A 959 9.44 6.81 -74.95
CA ASP A 959 10.37 7.31 -75.98
C ASP A 959 11.06 6.16 -76.74
N ILE A 960 11.46 5.08 -76.06
CA ILE A 960 11.97 3.86 -76.70
C ILE A 960 10.90 3.21 -77.60
N SER A 961 9.64 3.20 -77.18
CA SER A 961 8.52 2.69 -77.99
C SER A 961 8.32 3.53 -79.26
N ASN A 962 8.34 4.85 -79.13
CA ASN A 962 8.24 5.80 -80.24
C ASN A 962 9.41 5.60 -81.25
N LEU A 963 10.65 5.52 -80.76
CA LEU A 963 11.84 5.29 -81.58
C LEU A 963 11.85 3.91 -82.27
N ARG A 964 11.27 2.87 -81.65
CA ARG A 964 11.06 1.56 -82.28
C ARG A 964 10.03 1.64 -83.41
N GLN A 965 8.93 2.38 -83.21
CA GLN A 965 7.92 2.60 -84.24
C GLN A 965 8.47 3.43 -85.42
N GLU A 966 9.27 4.46 -85.14
CA GLU A 966 9.93 5.25 -86.19
C GLU A 966 10.95 4.41 -86.98
N ASN A 967 11.81 3.64 -86.30
CA ASN A 967 12.72 2.69 -86.97
C ASN A 967 11.97 1.72 -87.88
N LYS A 968 10.83 1.17 -87.42
CA LYS A 968 10.01 0.29 -88.25
C LYS A 968 9.50 1.02 -89.51
N SER A 969 9.01 2.25 -89.39
CA SER A 969 8.57 3.05 -90.55
C SER A 969 9.72 3.39 -91.50
N LEU A 970 10.93 3.64 -90.98
CA LEU A 970 12.13 3.87 -91.80
C LEU A 970 12.58 2.59 -92.51
N GLN A 971 12.45 1.43 -91.87
CA GLN A 971 12.76 0.12 -92.44
C GLN A 971 11.76 -0.26 -93.56
N GLU A 972 10.47 -0.02 -93.35
CA GLU A 972 9.43 -0.16 -94.39
C GLU A 972 9.72 0.75 -95.61
N LYS A 973 10.09 2.01 -95.38
CA LYS A 973 10.53 2.94 -96.46
C LYS A 973 11.81 2.47 -97.16
N LEU A 974 12.75 1.88 -96.43
CA LEU A 974 13.98 1.35 -97.00
C LEU A 974 13.68 0.15 -97.92
N GLU A 975 12.76 -0.75 -97.54
CA GLU A 975 12.28 -1.82 -98.41
C GLU A 975 11.58 -1.29 -99.66
N GLU A 976 10.69 -0.28 -99.56
CA GLU A 976 10.09 0.37 -100.72
C GLU A 976 11.14 0.96 -101.68
N VAL A 977 12.17 1.64 -101.15
CA VAL A 977 13.27 2.21 -101.93
C VAL A 977 14.12 1.11 -102.56
N GLN A 978 14.37 -0.01 -101.88
CA GLN A 978 15.08 -1.17 -102.45
C GLN A 978 14.29 -1.84 -103.58
N ILE A 979 12.97 -1.97 -103.44
CA ILE A 979 12.08 -2.48 -104.50
C ILE A 979 12.12 -1.55 -105.72
N CYS A 980 12.07 -0.23 -105.50
CA CYS A 980 12.21 0.76 -106.57
C CYS A 980 13.59 0.69 -107.24
N ALA A 981 14.67 0.54 -106.47
CA ALA A 981 16.04 0.39 -106.97
C ALA A 981 16.21 -0.89 -107.81
N ALA A 982 15.58 -2.00 -107.40
CA ALA A 982 15.60 -3.26 -108.16
C ALA A 982 14.91 -3.14 -109.54
N ALA A 983 13.99 -2.19 -109.72
CA ALA A 983 13.38 -1.90 -111.02
C ALA A 983 14.29 -1.10 -111.97
N VAL A 984 15.25 -0.32 -111.45
CA VAL A 984 16.10 0.60 -112.25
C VAL A 984 16.89 -0.10 -113.37
N PRO A 985 17.55 -1.27 -113.18
CA PRO A 985 18.24 -1.96 -114.25
C PRO A 985 17.33 -2.37 -115.41
N SER A 986 16.07 -2.74 -115.12
CA SER A 986 15.10 -3.11 -116.16
C SER A 986 14.68 -1.91 -117.00
N LEU A 987 14.50 -0.74 -116.38
CA LEU A 987 14.19 0.52 -117.06
C LEU A 987 15.38 1.06 -117.86
N GLN A 988 16.61 0.90 -117.34
CA GLN A 988 17.84 1.23 -118.08
C GLN A 988 18.00 0.36 -119.35
N LEU A 989 17.72 -0.94 -119.27
CA LEU A 989 17.75 -1.83 -120.44
C LEU A 989 16.69 -1.46 -121.49
N GLN A 990 15.48 -1.08 -121.06
CA GLN A 990 14.43 -0.57 -121.96
C GLN A 990 14.86 0.74 -122.63
N LEU A 991 15.44 1.68 -121.86
CA LEU A 991 15.94 2.96 -122.38
C LEU A 991 17.05 2.76 -123.42
N GLU A 992 17.99 1.84 -123.19
CA GLU A 992 19.06 1.52 -124.14
C GLU A 992 18.50 0.89 -125.43
N THR A 993 17.48 0.04 -125.30
CA THR A 993 16.78 -0.58 -126.44
C THR A 993 16.07 0.47 -127.31
N VAL A 994 15.32 1.39 -126.68
CA VAL A 994 14.66 2.50 -127.37
C VAL A 994 15.68 3.44 -128.02
N LYS A 995 16.81 3.70 -127.36
CA LYS A 995 17.90 4.52 -127.91
C LYS A 995 18.52 3.90 -129.17
N LYS A 996 18.76 2.58 -129.19
CA LYS A 996 19.25 1.86 -130.39
C LYS A 996 18.23 1.91 -131.53
N GLN A 997 16.93 1.76 -131.24
CA GLN A 997 15.87 1.90 -132.25
C GLN A 997 15.83 3.33 -132.84
N ALA A 998 15.84 4.37 -132.00
CA ALA A 998 15.86 5.76 -132.45
C ALA A 998 17.08 6.08 -133.33
N GLN A 999 18.26 5.54 -132.98
CA GLN A 999 19.48 5.71 -133.76
C GLN A 999 19.38 5.04 -135.14
N SER A 1000 18.80 3.84 -135.23
CA SER A 1000 18.56 3.17 -136.52
C SER A 1000 17.57 3.93 -137.43
N PHE A 1001 16.54 4.57 -136.86
CA PHE A 1001 15.62 5.44 -137.61
C PHE A 1001 16.29 6.74 -138.09
N GLN A 1002 17.23 7.28 -137.32
CA GLN A 1002 18.01 8.45 -137.74
C GLN A 1002 18.90 8.11 -138.95
N GLU A 1003 19.61 6.98 -138.89
CA GLU A 1003 20.51 6.50 -139.96
C GLU A 1003 19.75 6.26 -141.27
N THR A 1004 18.61 5.55 -141.25
CA THR A 1004 17.80 5.33 -142.46
C THR A 1004 17.25 6.64 -143.04
N SER A 1005 16.76 7.56 -142.21
CA SER A 1005 16.29 8.87 -142.70
C SER A 1005 17.41 9.66 -143.40
N GLN A 1006 18.65 9.51 -142.95
CA GLN A 1006 19.81 10.22 -143.50
C GLN A 1006 20.32 9.60 -144.81
N GLU A 1007 20.19 8.28 -144.97
CA GLU A 1007 20.37 7.60 -146.26
C GLU A 1007 19.32 8.04 -147.30
N GLU A 1008 18.03 8.06 -146.93
CA GLU A 1008 16.94 8.53 -147.80
C GLU A 1008 17.16 9.99 -148.26
N LEU A 1009 17.55 10.87 -147.33
CA LEU A 1009 17.84 12.28 -147.62
C LEU A 1009 19.04 12.42 -148.58
N SER A 1010 20.05 11.53 -148.47
CA SER A 1010 21.19 11.51 -149.39
C SER A 1010 20.79 11.07 -150.81
N ALA A 1011 19.89 10.08 -150.93
CA ALA A 1011 19.36 9.61 -152.21
C ALA A 1011 18.52 10.68 -152.92
N ILE A 1012 17.64 11.38 -152.19
CA ILE A 1012 16.85 12.50 -152.72
C ILE A 1012 17.78 13.63 -153.20
N LYS A 1013 18.81 13.97 -152.42
CA LYS A 1013 19.79 15.00 -152.79
C LYS A 1013 20.57 14.66 -154.06
N PHE A 1014 20.87 13.37 -154.29
CA PHE A 1014 21.51 12.90 -155.52
C PHE A 1014 20.56 13.00 -156.73
N GLN A 1015 19.28 12.61 -156.58
CA GLN A 1015 18.27 12.79 -157.62
C GLN A 1015 18.07 14.27 -158.00
N MET A 1016 17.90 15.16 -157.01
CA MET A 1016 17.76 16.60 -157.26
C MET A 1016 18.99 17.19 -157.98
N SER A 1017 20.20 16.76 -157.61
CA SER A 1017 21.43 17.22 -158.27
C SER A 1017 21.48 16.79 -159.75
N THR A 1018 20.96 15.60 -160.06
CA THR A 1018 20.89 15.07 -161.43
C THR A 1018 19.86 15.84 -162.28
N GLU A 1019 18.70 16.17 -161.71
CA GLU A 1019 17.68 17.02 -162.34
C GLU A 1019 18.23 18.43 -162.66
N ILE A 1020 18.89 19.08 -161.68
CA ILE A 1020 19.45 20.44 -161.84
C ILE A 1020 20.45 20.51 -162.99
N LEU A 1021 21.33 19.51 -163.14
CA LEU A 1021 22.30 19.45 -164.25
C LEU A 1021 21.62 19.33 -165.63
N ASN A 1022 20.51 18.58 -165.70
CA ASN A 1022 19.69 18.44 -166.92
C ASN A 1022 19.02 19.78 -167.29
N TYR A 1023 18.46 20.50 -166.32
CA TYR A 1023 17.89 21.84 -166.55
C TYR A 1023 18.94 22.89 -166.93
N GLN A 1024 20.13 22.90 -166.31
CA GLN A 1024 21.23 23.78 -166.71
C GLN A 1024 21.67 23.55 -168.16
N THR A 1025 21.73 22.28 -168.60
CA THR A 1025 22.10 21.92 -169.97
C THR A 1025 21.06 22.45 -170.97
N LYS A 1026 19.77 22.33 -170.67
CA LYS A 1026 18.67 22.87 -171.49
C LYS A 1026 18.67 24.40 -171.53
N PHE A 1027 18.91 25.06 -170.40
CA PHE A 1027 18.94 26.52 -170.31
C PHE A 1027 20.05 27.12 -171.19
N LYS A 1028 21.22 26.47 -171.24
CA LYS A 1028 22.34 26.93 -172.07
C LYS A 1028 22.00 26.93 -173.57
N ALA A 1029 21.36 25.88 -174.06
CA ALA A 1029 20.94 25.79 -175.47
C ALA A 1029 19.95 26.91 -175.86
N VAL A 1030 18.97 27.21 -175.00
CA VAL A 1030 18.00 28.31 -175.24
C VAL A 1030 18.67 29.68 -175.20
N SER A 1031 19.69 29.87 -174.37
CA SER A 1031 20.47 31.12 -174.33
C SER A 1031 21.25 31.35 -175.63
N GLU A 1032 21.82 30.31 -176.23
CA GLU A 1032 22.57 30.39 -177.50
C GLU A 1032 21.65 30.66 -178.71
N GLU A 1033 20.38 30.25 -178.67
CA GLU A 1033 19.37 30.67 -179.67
C GLU A 1033 18.96 32.14 -179.50
N CYS A 1034 18.83 32.62 -178.26
CA CYS A 1034 18.45 34.01 -177.98
C CYS A 1034 19.51 35.04 -178.44
N GLU A 1035 20.79 34.69 -178.44
CA GLU A 1035 21.85 35.56 -178.99
C GLU A 1035 21.73 35.72 -180.51
N LYS A 1036 21.52 34.63 -181.26
CA LYS A 1036 21.39 34.69 -182.73
C LYS A 1036 20.23 35.57 -183.19
N VAL A 1037 19.10 35.54 -182.47
CA VAL A 1037 17.95 36.42 -182.76
C VAL A 1037 18.27 37.89 -182.45
N ARG A 1038 19.11 38.16 -181.45
CA ARG A 1038 19.54 39.52 -181.08
C ARG A 1038 20.44 40.13 -182.16
N GLU A 1039 21.40 39.38 -182.71
CA GLU A 1039 22.27 39.83 -183.80
C GLU A 1039 21.46 40.20 -185.06
N GLN A 1040 20.47 39.40 -185.44
CA GLN A 1040 19.60 39.70 -186.59
C GLN A 1040 18.80 41.00 -186.42
N LEU A 1041 18.43 41.37 -185.19
CA LEU A 1041 17.70 42.60 -184.90
C LEU A 1041 18.59 43.86 -184.96
N GLU A 1042 19.88 43.75 -184.63
CA GLU A 1042 20.82 44.87 -184.76
C GLU A 1042 21.12 45.22 -186.22
N GLU A 1043 21.18 44.22 -187.11
CA GLU A 1043 21.43 44.45 -188.54
C GLU A 1043 20.27 45.20 -189.22
N GLN A 1044 19.01 44.86 -188.91
CA GLN A 1044 17.87 45.65 -189.40
C GLN A 1044 17.88 47.10 -188.89
N ARG A 1045 18.35 47.34 -187.66
CA ARG A 1045 18.52 48.70 -187.10
C ARG A 1045 19.66 49.51 -187.73
N ARG A 1046 20.60 48.87 -188.45
CA ARG A 1046 21.56 49.58 -189.31
C ARG A 1046 20.90 50.04 -190.61
N GLN A 1047 20.14 49.14 -191.25
CA GLN A 1047 19.48 49.42 -192.52
C GLN A 1047 18.43 50.54 -192.41
N GLN A 1048 17.67 50.59 -191.30
CA GLN A 1048 16.71 51.68 -191.06
C GLN A 1048 17.39 53.06 -190.98
N ARG A 1049 18.54 53.18 -190.30
CA ARG A 1049 19.23 54.47 -190.13
C ARG A 1049 19.78 55.05 -191.43
N ALA A 1050 20.24 54.20 -192.35
CA ALA A 1050 20.69 54.64 -193.67
C ALA A 1050 19.54 55.26 -194.50
N ALA A 1051 18.32 54.72 -194.40
CA ALA A 1051 17.15 55.26 -195.08
C ALA A 1051 16.66 56.59 -194.45
N GLU A 1052 16.85 56.79 -193.16
CA GLU A 1052 16.52 58.05 -192.47
C GLU A 1052 17.46 59.20 -192.89
N GLU A 1053 18.74 58.91 -193.19
CA GLU A 1053 19.71 59.91 -193.68
C GLU A 1053 19.39 60.40 -195.12
N GLU A 1054 18.99 59.52 -196.06
CA GLU A 1054 18.58 59.92 -197.42
C GLU A 1054 17.35 60.85 -197.42
N ILE A 1055 16.41 60.66 -196.48
CA ILE A 1055 15.22 61.51 -196.36
C ILE A 1055 15.59 62.95 -195.96
N VAL A 1056 16.62 63.13 -195.14
CA VAL A 1056 17.09 64.46 -194.70
C VAL A 1056 17.73 65.22 -195.86
N GLU A 1057 18.53 64.57 -196.72
CA GLU A 1057 19.11 65.22 -197.90
C GLU A 1057 18.04 65.68 -198.90
N LEU A 1058 16.99 64.87 -199.12
CA LEU A 1058 15.87 65.25 -199.99
C LEU A 1058 15.07 66.45 -199.45
N GLN A 1059 14.92 66.58 -198.12
CA GLN A 1059 14.29 67.76 -197.50
C GLN A 1059 15.12 69.04 -197.67
N ALA A 1060 16.45 68.93 -197.59
CA ALA A 1060 17.36 70.06 -197.82
C ALA A 1060 17.34 70.54 -199.30
N ALA A 1061 17.22 69.62 -200.26
CA ALA A 1061 17.07 69.96 -201.66
C ALA A 1061 15.75 70.71 -201.96
N ASN A 1062 14.65 70.30 -201.31
CA ASN A 1062 13.32 70.91 -201.51
C ASN A 1062 13.25 72.35 -200.98
N THR A 1063 13.81 72.62 -199.79
CA THR A 1063 13.88 73.98 -199.23
C THR A 1063 14.73 74.94 -200.08
N SER A 1064 15.80 74.45 -200.72
CA SER A 1064 16.61 75.21 -201.67
C SER A 1064 15.83 75.64 -202.92
N LEU A 1065 14.93 74.78 -203.42
CA LEU A 1065 14.07 75.09 -204.57
C LEU A 1065 12.99 76.11 -204.25
N SER A 1066 12.34 76.02 -203.08
CA SER A 1066 11.33 77.00 -202.66
C SER A 1066 11.90 78.42 -202.59
N ARG A 1067 13.13 78.59 -202.06
CA ARG A 1067 13.78 79.92 -201.96
C ARG A 1067 13.98 80.60 -203.31
N LYS A 1068 14.32 79.84 -204.36
CA LYS A 1068 14.47 80.36 -205.73
C LYS A 1068 13.14 80.77 -206.37
N LEU A 1069 12.02 80.23 -205.89
CA LEU A 1069 10.68 80.52 -206.40
C LEU A 1069 10.15 81.84 -205.83
N GLU A 1070 10.48 82.16 -204.58
CA GLU A 1070 10.24 83.48 -203.99
C GLU A 1070 11.09 84.58 -204.66
N GLU A 1071 12.40 84.35 -204.88
CA GLU A 1071 13.28 85.28 -205.61
C GLU A 1071 12.75 85.63 -207.03
N ALA A 1072 12.14 84.66 -207.71
CA ALA A 1072 11.53 84.88 -209.03
C ALA A 1072 10.22 85.67 -208.99
N ARG A 1073 9.46 85.61 -207.88
CA ARG A 1073 8.24 86.42 -207.68
C ARG A 1073 8.57 87.88 -207.41
N GLU A 1074 9.62 88.14 -206.64
CA GLU A 1074 10.03 89.49 -206.27
C GLU A 1074 10.50 90.29 -207.49
N GLN A 1075 11.26 89.67 -208.41
CA GLN A 1075 11.62 90.29 -209.69
C GLN A 1075 10.44 90.53 -210.65
N LEU A 1076 9.36 89.72 -210.55
CA LEU A 1076 8.15 89.93 -211.33
C LEU A 1076 7.41 91.20 -210.86
N SER A 1077 7.36 91.42 -209.53
CA SER A 1077 6.80 92.62 -208.90
C SER A 1077 7.53 93.90 -209.32
N GLU A 1078 8.87 93.88 -209.34
CA GLU A 1078 9.67 95.01 -209.82
C GLU A 1078 9.38 95.35 -211.29
N SER A 1079 9.25 94.33 -212.15
CA SER A 1079 8.91 94.48 -213.57
C SER A 1079 7.52 95.10 -213.79
N GLU A 1080 6.51 94.72 -213.00
CA GLU A 1080 5.18 95.34 -213.06
C GLU A 1080 5.17 96.80 -212.58
N SER A 1081 5.97 97.14 -211.57
CA SER A 1081 6.10 98.53 -211.10
C SER A 1081 6.70 99.45 -212.17
N ALA A 1082 7.74 99.00 -212.89
CA ALA A 1082 8.34 99.75 -213.98
C ALA A 1082 7.41 99.90 -215.19
N ARG A 1083 6.52 98.92 -215.43
CA ARG A 1083 5.49 98.99 -216.47
C ARG A 1083 4.45 100.07 -216.16
N LEU A 1084 3.99 100.16 -214.91
CA LEU A 1084 3.06 101.19 -214.44
C LEU A 1084 3.65 102.60 -214.55
N GLN A 1085 4.92 102.78 -214.20
CA GLN A 1085 5.60 104.08 -214.33
C GLN A 1085 5.67 104.55 -215.80
N LYS A 1086 5.83 103.63 -216.76
CA LYS A 1086 5.72 103.96 -218.19
C LYS A 1086 4.29 104.21 -218.66
N GLU A 1087 3.27 103.68 -218.00
CA GLU A 1087 1.86 104.02 -218.28
C GLU A 1087 1.51 105.43 -217.77
N GLU A 1088 2.16 105.93 -216.70
CA GLU A 1088 2.08 107.33 -216.26
C GLU A 1088 2.80 108.29 -217.24
N GLU A 1089 3.97 107.93 -217.78
CA GLU A 1089 4.61 108.71 -218.86
C GLU A 1089 3.78 108.71 -220.16
N VAL A 1090 3.10 107.60 -220.49
CA VAL A 1090 2.24 107.48 -221.68
C VAL A 1090 0.86 108.16 -221.51
N THR A 1091 0.39 108.37 -220.29
CA THR A 1091 -0.75 109.27 -220.02
C THR A 1091 -0.31 110.74 -220.03
N SER A 1092 0.91 111.04 -219.57
CA SER A 1092 1.53 112.38 -219.70
C SER A 1092 1.72 112.82 -221.17
N LEU A 1093 1.83 111.86 -222.09
CA LEU A 1093 1.82 112.07 -223.55
C LEU A 1093 0.57 112.85 -224.08
N ARG A 1094 -0.49 112.99 -223.29
CA ARG A 1094 -1.80 113.48 -223.77
C ARG A 1094 -2.22 114.89 -223.35
N GLN A 1095 -1.57 115.53 -222.36
CA GLN A 1095 -1.96 116.88 -221.92
C GLN A 1095 -1.12 118.02 -222.54
N LEU A 1096 0.15 117.78 -222.89
CA LEU A 1096 1.00 118.78 -223.56
C LEU A 1096 0.82 118.84 -225.09
N LEU A 1097 -0.24 118.22 -225.61
CA LEU A 1097 -0.70 118.36 -227.00
C LEU A 1097 -1.91 119.31 -227.14
N GLU A 1098 -2.28 120.03 -226.07
CA GLU A 1098 -3.33 121.05 -226.08
C GLU A 1098 -2.79 122.51 -226.08
N ARG A 1099 -1.48 122.70 -226.28
CA ARG A 1099 -0.85 123.98 -226.68
C ARG A 1099 0.51 123.82 -227.35
#